data_AF-A0A7W5EK17-F1
#
_entry.id   AF-A0A7W5EK17-F1
#
_cell.length_a   1.000
_cell.length_b   1.000
_cell.length_c   1.000
_cell.angle_alpha   90.00
_cell.angle_beta   90.00
_cell.angle_gamma   90.00
#
_symmetry.space_group_name_H-M   'P 1'
#
loop_
_entity.id
_entity.type
_entity.pdbx_description
1 polymer ?
#
loop_
_entity_poly.entity_id
_entity_poly.type
_entity_poly.pdbx_seq_one_letter_code
_entity_poly.pdbx_strand_id
1 'polypeptide(L)'
;MLLISPRKAVCDQLRREVGGAFFAKILGDRPAGLSRVSWLHTVDSKAEILVSTFQKLSCLKETELDRLQASIDLVIVDEGHSEPAPVWNKLARRFRCHRFIITATPYRNDLFQFDIDTSNAYLYTYSAAIHDGVLVAPVFQQILLAELVATLKKAIGDQPGSKCLVKCKSFDDVVRYREALKSGGFRVAAVHERFNSNEPGLHTVVPPDVANGDIEVWVYQRKLDEGIDIPSAKTMVFTYPIASGRELVQAVGRVVRTKDDMQAVVLDLANGVNEKMWRNYQDFDESISTSQGWNNFLKSLDPFHLIDSYLSVFPRVGYFGGGFKKTFDISELSPPDDLTIPSASICFVEKADEFSIDGFVDELWWRYHRNGELVRRFKAEEFEVLVSIRFENSKFLKDKLFFQPSLEVLLVREVGGLLAIYDSRSVDHSQSKDLGTRASVPTDAMLALSGRDVRARPKEAHAVAVGTTHRRAERVSAAGNLSQVTAGQSNSAYALSMLRVDNLGVAGAVTSSYYLGINTGRVSDQKRKNFSLAALRDWLDDITGVMTSRSNGGNDFIQSFAQPVKYTPQEAPSSVILDLSDLDQAVPIKIDNKKYLMPADFIYLKNNGKSLIGHHLALTIKLDDSRRIELETPQQIVFDPSGEDFVDYLNRAPLKALYNDGTTYINGRFYRVLLPYQREIDLKTSAFASSMTGVTELGSNGLTEKGVLHKNSYSGTQPDAFDPGSIFALLDRLRLPKIASDSPGLLAMRNSLPGMDISLCTDMGTEPADFVLASPSKVCFVHVKCGTANAPKSAAGSLVEVGGQALKNISHLISFAEFSPANLSWLQEAWPSKAAKHQLKHRIRLFDGLSADDYLATHGGTSSDLLTKVCSELSQRIRSNAVSKEIWIVAGRSFSLSHFFTEMGKGPNAAPETVQSYQLIDSWRTSASEFDIGLRIFVAD
;
A
#
# COMPACT_ATOMS: atom_id res chain seq x y z
N MET A 1 -46.00 -26.61 6.90
CA MET A 1 -45.52 -25.41 6.18
C MET A 1 -44.70 -24.52 7.11
N LEU A 2 -43.62 -23.91 6.60
CA LEU A 2 -42.77 -22.97 7.33
C LEU A 2 -42.78 -21.59 6.65
N LEU A 3 -43.17 -20.56 7.38
CA LEU A 3 -43.14 -19.15 7.00
C LEU A 3 -41.93 -18.47 7.66
N ILE A 4 -41.10 -17.82 6.87
CA ILE A 4 -39.84 -17.21 7.31
C ILE A 4 -39.82 -15.74 6.92
N SER A 5 -39.36 -14.88 7.83
CA SER A 5 -39.14 -13.45 7.55
C SER A 5 -37.96 -12.94 8.39
N PRO A 6 -37.21 -11.91 7.94
CA PRO A 6 -36.05 -11.37 8.66
C PRO A 6 -36.40 -10.77 10.03
N ARG A 7 -37.56 -10.12 10.16
CA ARG A 7 -37.92 -9.35 11.37
C ARG A 7 -39.06 -10.00 12.13
N LYS A 8 -38.91 -10.03 13.46
CA LYS A 8 -39.96 -10.53 14.37
C LYS A 8 -41.31 -9.83 14.17
N ALA A 9 -41.32 -8.53 13.92
CA ALA A 9 -42.55 -7.76 13.70
C ALA A 9 -43.35 -8.27 12.48
N VAL A 10 -42.65 -8.59 11.39
CA VAL A 10 -43.26 -9.16 10.17
C VAL A 10 -43.77 -10.56 10.46
N CYS A 11 -43.01 -11.40 11.15
CA CYS A 11 -43.48 -12.71 11.60
C CYS A 11 -44.75 -12.63 12.48
N ASP A 12 -44.82 -11.67 13.40
CA ASP A 12 -46.01 -11.44 14.23
C ASP A 12 -47.23 -11.03 13.39
N GLN A 13 -47.01 -10.20 12.36
CA GLN A 13 -48.03 -9.84 11.37
C GLN A 13 -48.48 -11.06 10.57
N LEU A 14 -47.56 -11.78 9.91
CA LEU A 14 -47.86 -12.98 9.12
C LEU A 14 -48.64 -14.02 9.94
N ARG A 15 -48.23 -14.26 11.18
CA ARG A 15 -48.92 -15.18 12.09
C ARG A 15 -50.37 -14.78 12.33
N ARG A 16 -50.64 -13.48 12.48
CA ARG A 16 -51.99 -12.93 12.69
C ARG A 16 -52.83 -13.01 11.42
N GLU A 17 -52.26 -12.60 10.29
CA GLU A 17 -52.93 -12.58 8.99
C GLU A 17 -53.34 -14.00 8.56
N VAL A 18 -52.36 -14.92 8.50
CA VAL A 18 -52.59 -16.34 8.15
C VAL A 18 -53.46 -17.05 9.18
N GLY A 19 -53.40 -16.62 10.45
CA GLY A 19 -54.24 -17.14 11.52
C GLY A 19 -55.72 -16.79 11.39
N GLY A 20 -56.11 -15.90 10.48
CA GLY A 20 -57.52 -15.59 10.19
C GLY A 20 -57.85 -14.12 9.98
N ALA A 21 -56.96 -13.19 10.37
CA ALA A 21 -57.26 -11.75 10.29
C ALA A 21 -57.41 -11.27 8.84
N PHE A 22 -56.59 -11.79 7.93
CA PHE A 22 -56.67 -11.46 6.51
C PHE A 22 -58.04 -11.85 5.93
N PHE A 23 -58.46 -13.09 6.20
CA PHE A 23 -59.72 -13.61 5.70
C PHE A 23 -60.92 -12.85 6.29
N ALA A 24 -60.90 -12.53 7.58
CA ALA A 24 -61.95 -11.72 8.19
C ALA A 24 -62.04 -10.32 7.55
N LYS A 25 -60.90 -9.71 7.20
CA LYS A 25 -60.84 -8.40 6.55
C LYS A 25 -61.39 -8.43 5.12
N ILE A 26 -61.06 -9.46 4.35
CA ILE A 26 -61.42 -9.56 2.92
C ILE A 26 -62.81 -10.17 2.70
N LEU A 27 -63.17 -11.20 3.46
CA LEU A 27 -64.41 -11.97 3.30
C LEU A 27 -65.52 -11.51 4.24
N GLY A 28 -65.23 -10.64 5.21
CA GLY A 28 -66.18 -10.19 6.24
C GLY A 28 -66.43 -11.22 7.36
N ASP A 29 -65.94 -12.45 7.23
CA ASP A 29 -65.99 -13.48 8.27
C ASP A 29 -64.72 -14.35 8.25
N ARG A 30 -64.44 -15.02 9.37
CA ARG A 30 -63.31 -15.94 9.51
C ARG A 30 -63.71 -17.34 9.04
N PRO A 31 -63.06 -17.91 8.02
CA PRO A 31 -63.35 -19.26 7.54
C PRO A 31 -63.23 -20.32 8.64
N ALA A 32 -64.16 -21.27 8.65
CA ALA A 32 -64.06 -22.46 9.49
C ALA A 32 -62.95 -23.40 8.99
N GLY A 33 -62.22 -24.05 9.91
CA GLY A 33 -61.20 -25.05 9.56
C GLY A 33 -59.83 -24.48 9.15
N LEU A 34 -59.49 -23.24 9.51
CA LEU A 34 -58.14 -22.71 9.31
C LEU A 34 -57.09 -23.54 10.06
N SER A 35 -55.96 -23.80 9.39
CA SER A 35 -54.80 -24.48 9.98
C SER A 35 -54.29 -23.75 11.22
N ARG A 36 -53.78 -24.52 12.18
CA ARG A 36 -53.14 -24.00 13.38
C ARG A 36 -51.81 -23.35 13.01
N VAL A 37 -51.69 -22.06 13.34
CA VAL A 37 -50.47 -21.27 13.14
C VAL A 37 -49.76 -21.08 14.48
N SER A 38 -48.46 -21.39 14.55
CA SER A 38 -47.65 -21.16 15.76
C SER A 38 -46.25 -20.63 15.45
N TRP A 39 -45.66 -19.96 16.43
CA TRP A 39 -44.22 -19.67 16.43
C TRP A 39 -43.40 -20.96 16.51
N LEU A 40 -42.26 -20.99 15.81
CA LEU A 40 -41.28 -22.06 15.96
C LEU A 40 -40.54 -21.93 17.30
N HIS A 41 -41.14 -22.49 18.35
CA HIS A 41 -40.50 -22.62 19.67
C HIS A 41 -39.71 -23.92 19.78
N THR A 42 -40.30 -25.02 19.33
CA THR A 42 -39.71 -26.37 19.28
C THR A 42 -40.00 -27.01 17.92
N VAL A 43 -39.14 -27.95 17.51
CA VAL A 43 -39.30 -28.69 16.25
C VAL A 43 -40.42 -29.73 16.29
N ASP A 44 -40.89 -30.09 17.49
CA ASP A 44 -42.00 -31.05 17.71
C ASP A 44 -43.39 -30.39 17.76
N SER A 45 -43.54 -29.18 17.23
CA SER A 45 -44.82 -28.47 17.22
C SER A 45 -45.86 -29.23 16.40
N LYS A 46 -47.09 -29.36 16.95
CA LYS A 46 -48.24 -29.98 16.25
C LYS A 46 -49.00 -29.02 15.34
N ALA A 47 -48.49 -27.80 15.12
CA ALA A 47 -49.13 -26.82 14.25
C ALA A 47 -48.81 -27.13 12.78
N GLU A 48 -49.80 -27.04 11.88
CA GLU A 48 -49.54 -27.27 10.45
C GLU A 48 -48.75 -26.12 9.80
N ILE A 49 -48.80 -24.91 10.40
CA ILE A 49 -48.09 -23.72 9.94
C ILE A 49 -47.17 -23.19 11.05
N LEU A 50 -45.87 -23.15 10.75
CA LEU A 50 -44.83 -22.63 11.64
C LEU A 50 -44.32 -21.29 11.12
N VAL A 51 -44.15 -20.31 12.01
CA VAL A 51 -43.58 -19.00 11.68
C VAL A 51 -42.26 -18.81 12.43
N SER A 52 -41.20 -18.38 11.72
CA SER A 52 -39.85 -18.23 12.29
C SER A 52 -39.06 -17.09 11.63
N THR A 53 -37.94 -16.73 12.25
CA THR A 53 -36.91 -15.86 11.65
C THR A 53 -35.69 -16.67 11.23
N PHE A 54 -34.88 -16.14 10.31
CA PHE A 54 -33.61 -16.76 9.92
C PHE A 54 -32.66 -16.93 11.11
N GLN A 55 -32.58 -15.92 11.98
CA GLN A 55 -31.74 -15.96 13.18
C GLN A 55 -32.14 -17.14 14.07
N LYS A 56 -33.44 -17.39 14.27
CA LYS A 56 -33.91 -18.50 15.09
C LYS A 56 -33.54 -19.86 14.47
N LEU A 57 -33.68 -20.02 13.15
CA LEU A 57 -33.29 -21.24 12.44
C LEU A 57 -31.78 -21.51 12.54
N SER A 58 -30.97 -20.46 12.50
CA SER A 58 -29.50 -20.54 12.59
C SER A 58 -29.01 -20.99 13.96
N CYS A 59 -29.82 -20.79 15.01
CA CYS A 59 -29.50 -21.21 16.37
C CYS A 59 -29.95 -22.64 16.69
N LEU A 60 -30.59 -23.36 15.76
CA LEU A 60 -30.99 -24.76 15.97
C LEU A 60 -29.79 -25.69 15.85
N LYS A 61 -29.78 -26.77 16.65
CA LYS A 61 -28.77 -27.84 16.49
C LYS A 61 -29.03 -28.59 15.18
N GLU A 62 -27.98 -29.16 14.62
CA GLU A 62 -28.04 -29.89 13.34
C GLU A 62 -29.11 -31.00 13.34
N THR A 63 -29.18 -31.77 14.42
CA THR A 63 -30.20 -32.83 14.60
C THR A 63 -31.64 -32.31 14.69
N GLU A 64 -31.83 -31.08 15.20
CA GLU A 64 -33.16 -30.46 15.29
C GLU A 64 -33.58 -29.92 13.93
N LEU A 65 -32.64 -29.32 13.20
CA LEU A 65 -32.84 -28.82 11.86
C LEU A 65 -33.21 -29.96 10.88
N ASP A 66 -32.55 -31.12 10.97
CA ASP A 66 -32.88 -32.29 10.14
C ASP A 66 -34.31 -32.79 10.39
N ARG A 67 -34.76 -32.82 11.65
CA ARG A 67 -36.13 -33.20 12.00
C ARG A 67 -37.15 -32.18 11.48
N LEU A 68 -36.84 -30.90 11.60
CA LEU A 68 -37.67 -29.84 11.05
C LEU A 68 -37.76 -29.93 9.52
N GLN A 69 -36.67 -30.28 8.85
CA GLN A 69 -36.66 -30.46 7.39
C GLN A 69 -37.53 -31.63 6.96
N ALA A 70 -37.44 -32.75 7.67
CA ALA A 70 -38.24 -33.94 7.37
C ALA A 70 -39.76 -33.74 7.54
N SER A 71 -40.19 -32.71 8.29
CA SER A 71 -41.60 -32.43 8.59
C SER A 71 -42.19 -31.26 7.80
N ILE A 72 -41.43 -30.66 6.88
CA ILE A 72 -41.85 -29.46 6.13
C ILE A 72 -41.92 -29.73 4.64
N ASP A 73 -43.15 -29.65 4.10
CA ASP A 73 -43.42 -29.82 2.66
C ASP A 73 -43.38 -28.51 1.86
N LEU A 74 -43.39 -27.37 2.54
CA LEU A 74 -43.47 -26.05 1.93
C LEU A 74 -42.79 -24.99 2.79
N VAL A 75 -41.90 -24.21 2.18
CA VAL A 75 -41.24 -23.04 2.77
C VAL A 75 -41.67 -21.79 2.01
N ILE A 76 -42.17 -20.79 2.74
CA ILE A 76 -42.48 -19.47 2.20
C ILE A 76 -41.55 -18.47 2.88
N VAL A 77 -40.84 -17.70 2.07
CA VAL A 77 -39.94 -16.64 2.52
C VAL A 77 -40.54 -15.30 2.16
N ASP A 78 -40.90 -14.53 3.16
CA ASP A 78 -41.30 -13.14 3.01
C ASP A 78 -40.09 -12.21 3.19
N GLU A 79 -40.08 -11.11 2.45
CA GLU A 79 -38.97 -10.18 2.37
C GLU A 79 -37.63 -10.86 2.00
N GLY A 80 -37.65 -11.81 1.06
CA GLY A 80 -36.48 -12.62 0.67
C GLY A 80 -35.22 -11.81 0.27
N HIS A 81 -35.38 -10.56 -0.13
CA HIS A 81 -34.28 -9.61 -0.34
C HIS A 81 -33.46 -9.21 0.91
N SER A 82 -33.82 -9.58 2.14
CA SER A 82 -33.21 -9.07 3.39
C SER A 82 -32.10 -9.94 3.99
N GLU A 83 -31.59 -10.94 3.28
CA GLU A 83 -30.75 -11.98 3.89
C GLU A 83 -29.22 -11.78 3.77
N PRO A 84 -28.43 -12.24 4.76
CA PRO A 84 -27.03 -12.57 4.56
C PRO A 84 -26.87 -13.95 3.88
N ALA A 85 -26.32 -13.91 2.67
CA ALA A 85 -25.99 -15.02 1.77
C ALA A 85 -25.52 -16.37 2.40
N PRO A 86 -24.64 -16.42 3.42
CA PRO A 86 -24.05 -17.70 3.85
C PRO A 86 -25.00 -18.59 4.66
N VAL A 87 -25.87 -17.96 5.45
CA VAL A 87 -26.75 -18.66 6.40
C VAL A 87 -27.91 -19.32 5.66
N TRP A 88 -28.51 -18.60 4.71
CA TRP A 88 -29.58 -19.14 3.91
C TRP A 88 -29.12 -20.19 2.91
N ASN A 89 -28.00 -20.00 2.20
CA ASN A 89 -27.54 -20.99 1.22
C ASN A 89 -27.33 -22.39 1.86
N LYS A 90 -26.83 -22.43 3.11
CA LYS A 90 -26.72 -23.65 3.91
C LYS A 90 -28.08 -24.21 4.37
N LEU A 91 -29.04 -23.35 4.72
CA LEU A 91 -30.38 -23.76 5.17
C LEU A 91 -31.28 -24.18 3.98
N ALA A 92 -31.38 -23.37 2.94
CA ALA A 92 -32.23 -23.50 1.77
C ALA A 92 -31.92 -24.72 0.90
N ARG A 93 -30.64 -25.09 0.74
CA ARG A 93 -30.23 -26.31 0.02
C ARG A 93 -30.61 -27.59 0.76
N ARG A 94 -30.83 -27.52 2.08
CA ARG A 94 -31.21 -28.68 2.89
C ARG A 94 -32.72 -28.91 2.92
N PHE A 95 -33.54 -27.86 2.73
CA PHE A 95 -34.99 -28.01 2.54
C PHE A 95 -35.29 -28.54 1.13
N ARG A 96 -35.53 -29.85 1.01
CA ARG A 96 -35.92 -30.53 -0.25
C ARG A 96 -37.43 -30.47 -0.51
N CYS A 97 -38.03 -29.31 -0.33
CA CYS A 97 -39.47 -29.10 -0.43
C CYS A 97 -39.80 -27.95 -1.39
N HIS A 98 -41.08 -27.68 -1.64
CA HIS A 98 -41.46 -26.51 -2.44
C HIS A 98 -41.08 -25.22 -1.71
N ARG A 99 -40.59 -24.23 -2.46
CA ARG A 99 -40.09 -22.95 -1.95
C ARG A 99 -40.73 -21.81 -2.70
N PHE A 100 -41.30 -20.86 -1.97
CA PHE A 100 -41.82 -19.60 -2.52
C PHE A 100 -41.09 -18.44 -1.88
N ILE A 101 -40.61 -17.51 -2.71
CA ILE A 101 -39.92 -16.30 -2.26
C ILE A 101 -40.76 -15.10 -2.69
N ILE A 102 -41.10 -14.26 -1.73
CA ILE A 102 -41.90 -13.06 -1.91
C ILE A 102 -41.02 -11.87 -1.53
N THR A 103 -40.94 -10.88 -2.42
CA THR A 103 -40.24 -9.62 -2.14
C THR A 103 -40.82 -8.48 -2.96
N ALA A 104 -40.88 -7.30 -2.35
CA ALA A 104 -41.25 -6.06 -3.03
C ALA A 104 -40.07 -5.40 -3.77
N THR A 105 -38.83 -5.85 -3.54
CA THR A 105 -37.64 -5.24 -4.17
C THR A 105 -36.67 -6.32 -4.68
N PRO A 106 -37.00 -6.99 -5.81
CA PRO A 106 -36.19 -8.04 -6.39
C PRO A 106 -34.99 -7.50 -7.18
N TYR A 107 -34.29 -6.45 -6.72
CA TYR A 107 -33.21 -5.79 -7.48
C TYR A 107 -31.85 -5.75 -6.74
N ARG A 108 -31.51 -6.82 -6.01
CA ARG A 108 -30.26 -6.96 -5.25
C ARG A 108 -29.10 -7.41 -6.14
N ASN A 109 -27.88 -6.93 -5.84
CA ASN A 109 -26.63 -7.52 -6.32
C ASN A 109 -26.42 -8.99 -5.89
N ASP A 110 -27.29 -9.54 -5.03
CA ASP A 110 -27.14 -10.89 -4.47
C ASP A 110 -28.31 -11.81 -4.82
N LEU A 111 -29.26 -11.37 -5.66
CA LEU A 111 -30.31 -12.26 -6.18
C LEU A 111 -29.76 -13.34 -7.10
N PHE A 112 -28.51 -13.20 -7.57
CA PHE A 112 -27.72 -14.24 -8.23
C PHE A 112 -27.58 -15.54 -7.40
N GLN A 113 -28.03 -15.57 -6.13
CA GLN A 113 -27.80 -16.66 -5.21
C GLN A 113 -29.02 -17.52 -4.88
N PHE A 114 -30.24 -17.08 -5.23
CA PHE A 114 -31.39 -17.95 -5.01
C PHE A 114 -31.46 -18.96 -6.15
N ASP A 115 -31.38 -20.23 -5.79
CA ASP A 115 -31.71 -21.36 -6.65
C ASP A 115 -33.23 -21.39 -6.89
N ILE A 116 -33.69 -20.47 -7.75
CA ILE A 116 -35.09 -20.32 -8.16
C ILE A 116 -35.16 -20.62 -9.65
N ASP A 117 -36.08 -21.51 -10.00
CA ASP A 117 -36.48 -21.68 -11.37
C ASP A 117 -37.21 -20.43 -11.85
N THR A 118 -36.52 -19.62 -12.68
CA THR A 118 -37.05 -18.38 -13.26
C THR A 118 -38.29 -18.60 -14.13
N SER A 119 -38.56 -19.83 -14.59
CA SER A 119 -39.79 -20.16 -15.33
C SER A 119 -41.05 -20.11 -14.47
N ASN A 120 -40.90 -20.18 -13.14
CA ASN A 120 -41.99 -20.10 -12.16
C ASN A 120 -42.01 -18.75 -11.41
N ALA A 121 -41.62 -17.66 -12.09
CA ALA A 121 -41.56 -16.32 -11.52
C ALA A 121 -42.76 -15.46 -11.98
N TYR A 122 -43.39 -14.77 -11.02
CA TYR A 122 -44.49 -13.83 -11.27
C TYR A 122 -44.13 -12.43 -10.79
N LEU A 123 -44.45 -11.42 -11.60
CA LEU A 123 -44.22 -10.02 -11.30
C LEU A 123 -45.57 -9.28 -11.26
N TYR A 124 -45.79 -8.55 -10.17
CA TYR A 124 -46.88 -7.58 -10.07
C TYR A 124 -46.27 -6.19 -9.95
N THR A 125 -46.30 -5.43 -11.05
CA THR A 125 -45.61 -4.13 -11.14
C THR A 125 -46.37 -3.04 -10.41
N TYR A 126 -45.64 -1.97 -10.08
CA TYR A 126 -46.23 -0.77 -9.52
C TYR A 126 -47.25 -0.14 -10.48
N SER A 127 -46.93 -0.13 -11.78
CA SER A 127 -47.81 0.33 -12.84
C SER A 127 -49.12 -0.47 -12.92
N ALA A 128 -49.04 -1.81 -12.82
CA ALA A 128 -50.22 -2.67 -12.74
C ALA A 128 -51.04 -2.39 -11.48
N ALA A 129 -50.38 -2.22 -10.33
CA ALA A 129 -51.06 -1.94 -9.08
C ALA A 129 -51.78 -0.57 -9.05
N ILE A 130 -51.29 0.43 -9.79
CA ILE A 130 -52.03 1.68 -10.02
C ILE A 130 -53.25 1.42 -10.91
N HIS A 131 -53.05 0.72 -12.04
CA HIS A 131 -54.14 0.42 -12.98
C HIS A 131 -55.28 -0.35 -12.31
N ASP A 132 -54.95 -1.30 -11.44
CA ASP A 132 -55.91 -2.13 -10.72
C ASP A 132 -56.54 -1.42 -9.50
N GLY A 133 -56.17 -0.16 -9.24
CA GLY A 133 -56.69 0.62 -8.11
C GLY A 133 -56.26 0.11 -6.74
N VAL A 134 -55.14 -0.64 -6.67
CA VAL A 134 -54.55 -1.11 -5.41
C VAL A 134 -53.64 -0.04 -4.80
N LEU A 135 -52.95 0.72 -5.65
CA LEU A 135 -52.06 1.82 -5.27
C LEU A 135 -52.45 3.14 -5.95
N VAL A 136 -51.96 4.25 -5.40
CA VAL A 136 -52.06 5.60 -5.99
C VAL A 136 -50.68 6.16 -6.28
N ALA A 137 -50.57 6.97 -7.35
CA ALA A 137 -49.33 7.66 -7.69
C ALA A 137 -49.01 8.76 -6.65
N PRO A 138 -47.79 8.79 -6.07
CA PRO A 138 -47.40 9.85 -5.17
C PRO A 138 -47.04 11.13 -5.94
N VAL A 139 -47.38 12.27 -5.38
CA VAL A 139 -46.91 13.58 -5.86
C VAL A 139 -45.67 13.97 -5.06
N PHE A 140 -44.53 14.12 -5.75
CA PHE A 140 -43.31 14.64 -5.15
C PHE A 140 -43.32 16.17 -5.14
N GLN A 141 -42.99 16.75 -3.99
CA GLN A 141 -42.83 18.19 -3.82
C GLN A 141 -41.52 18.48 -3.10
N GLN A 142 -40.64 19.21 -3.76
CA GLN A 142 -39.43 19.73 -3.12
C GLN A 142 -39.79 20.92 -2.24
N ILE A 143 -39.28 20.92 -1.01
CA ILE A 143 -39.53 21.98 -0.04
C ILE A 143 -38.25 22.32 0.72
N LEU A 144 -38.19 23.54 1.26
CA LEU A 144 -37.18 23.92 2.23
C LEU A 144 -37.64 23.57 3.66
N LEU A 145 -36.68 23.40 4.58
CA LEU A 145 -36.99 23.08 5.98
C LEU A 145 -37.92 24.11 6.63
N ALA A 146 -37.75 25.39 6.28
CA ALA A 146 -38.60 26.48 6.78
C ALA A 146 -40.08 26.35 6.37
N GLU A 147 -40.35 25.64 5.27
CA GLU A 147 -41.69 25.48 4.70
C GLU A 147 -42.39 24.20 5.18
N LEU A 148 -41.67 23.30 5.88
CA LEU A 148 -42.15 21.98 6.27
C LEU A 148 -43.45 22.04 7.07
N VAL A 149 -43.50 22.86 8.12
CA VAL A 149 -44.69 22.95 9.00
C VAL A 149 -45.89 23.49 8.23
N ALA A 150 -45.71 24.55 7.44
CA ALA A 150 -46.79 25.17 6.66
C ALA A 150 -47.33 24.21 5.59
N THR A 151 -46.43 23.53 4.86
CA THR A 151 -46.79 22.58 3.81
C THR A 151 -47.49 21.35 4.40
N LEU A 152 -47.01 20.83 5.52
CA LEU A 152 -47.62 19.68 6.19
C LEU A 152 -49.01 20.01 6.75
N LYS A 153 -49.22 21.23 7.29
CA LYS A 153 -50.56 21.68 7.74
C LYS A 153 -51.53 21.70 6.57
N LYS A 154 -51.08 22.19 5.41
CA LYS A 154 -51.89 22.19 4.19
C LYS A 154 -52.23 20.76 3.76
N ALA A 155 -51.24 19.86 3.69
CA ALA A 155 -51.46 18.47 3.27
C ALA A 155 -52.47 17.72 4.17
N ILE A 156 -52.36 17.88 5.50
CA ILE A 156 -53.31 17.27 6.45
C ILE A 156 -54.69 17.94 6.39
N GLY A 157 -54.74 19.26 6.16
CA GLY A 157 -55.99 20.02 6.01
C GLY A 157 -56.76 19.68 4.73
N ASP A 158 -56.06 19.50 3.62
CA ASP A 158 -56.63 19.09 2.33
C ASP A 158 -57.15 17.64 2.38
N GLN A 159 -56.58 16.80 3.25
CA GLN A 159 -56.97 15.39 3.44
C GLN A 159 -57.18 15.06 4.93
N PRO A 160 -58.32 15.46 5.54
CA PRO A 160 -58.58 15.24 6.97
C PRO A 160 -58.50 13.77 7.37
N GLY A 161 -57.80 13.49 8.48
CA GLY A 161 -57.60 12.12 8.98
C GLY A 161 -56.42 11.37 8.33
N SER A 162 -55.72 11.99 7.37
CA SER A 162 -54.45 11.48 6.88
C SER A 162 -53.34 11.60 7.94
N LYS A 163 -52.40 10.66 7.89
CA LYS A 163 -51.21 10.62 8.74
C LYS A 163 -49.96 10.89 7.92
N CYS A 164 -48.93 11.40 8.59
CA CYS A 164 -47.63 11.71 8.01
C CYS A 164 -46.54 10.83 8.62
N LEU A 165 -45.64 10.35 7.78
CA LEU A 165 -44.42 9.64 8.17
C LEU A 165 -43.22 10.53 7.86
N VAL A 166 -42.33 10.73 8.84
CA VAL A 166 -41.12 11.55 8.69
C VAL A 166 -39.92 10.63 8.89
N LYS A 167 -39.19 10.39 7.80
CA LYS A 167 -38.04 9.50 7.78
C LYS A 167 -36.75 10.30 7.94
N CYS A 168 -36.01 9.98 9.00
CA CYS A 168 -34.81 10.68 9.41
C CYS A 168 -33.55 9.82 9.23
N LYS A 169 -32.40 10.47 8.95
CA LYS A 169 -31.12 9.77 8.75
C LYS A 169 -30.53 9.27 10.08
N SER A 170 -30.73 10.02 11.15
CA SER A 170 -30.10 9.78 12.45
C SER A 170 -31.09 9.93 13.61
N PHE A 171 -30.71 9.43 14.78
CA PHE A 171 -31.48 9.65 16.01
C PHE A 171 -31.62 11.13 16.36
N ASP A 172 -30.54 11.91 16.18
CA ASP A 172 -30.54 13.35 16.46
C ASP A 172 -31.55 14.08 15.56
N ASP A 173 -31.65 13.66 14.29
CA ASP A 173 -32.69 14.15 13.39
C ASP A 173 -34.09 13.75 13.88
N VAL A 174 -34.31 12.52 14.33
CA VAL A 174 -35.61 12.08 14.88
C VAL A 174 -36.04 13.01 16.03
N VAL A 175 -35.12 13.34 16.95
CA VAL A 175 -35.40 14.27 18.05
C VAL A 175 -35.68 15.68 17.51
N ARG A 176 -34.83 16.20 16.63
CA ARG A 176 -34.95 17.55 16.06
C ARG A 176 -36.27 17.76 15.32
N TYR A 177 -36.64 16.83 14.44
CA TYR A 177 -37.86 16.94 13.64
C TYR A 177 -39.11 16.70 14.48
N ARG A 178 -39.05 15.83 15.51
CA ARG A 178 -40.15 15.71 16.48
C ARG A 178 -40.42 17.04 17.15
N GLU A 179 -39.40 17.69 17.71
CA GLU A 179 -39.58 18.97 18.41
C GLU A 179 -40.10 20.06 17.47
N ALA A 180 -39.51 20.18 16.27
CA ALA A 180 -39.96 21.17 15.29
C ALA A 180 -41.44 21.00 14.90
N LEU A 181 -41.89 19.77 14.69
CA LEU A 181 -43.27 19.47 14.31
C LEU A 181 -44.23 19.58 15.50
N LYS A 182 -43.80 19.19 16.70
CA LYS A 182 -44.57 19.37 17.94
C LYS A 182 -44.78 20.85 18.25
N SER A 183 -43.74 21.68 18.14
CA SER A 183 -43.84 23.15 18.24
C SER A 183 -44.70 23.76 17.12
N GLY A 184 -44.79 23.09 15.97
CA GLY A 184 -45.69 23.44 14.87
C GLY A 184 -47.18 23.19 15.17
N GLY A 185 -47.51 22.53 16.27
CA GLY A 185 -48.88 22.25 16.72
C GLY A 185 -49.44 20.88 16.31
N PHE A 186 -48.61 19.96 15.83
CA PHE A 186 -49.04 18.60 15.45
C PHE A 186 -49.04 17.63 16.64
N ARG A 187 -49.91 16.60 16.58
CA ARG A 187 -49.81 15.42 17.46
C ARG A 187 -48.73 14.49 16.92
N VAL A 188 -47.52 14.61 17.46
CA VAL A 188 -46.33 13.89 16.98
C VAL A 188 -45.93 12.75 17.91
N ALA A 189 -45.66 11.58 17.35
CA ALA A 189 -44.95 10.50 18.02
C ALA A 189 -43.62 10.20 17.33
N ALA A 190 -42.62 9.72 18.08
CA ALA A 190 -41.33 9.32 17.56
C ALA A 190 -40.95 7.91 18.00
N VAL A 191 -40.38 7.12 17.08
CA VAL A 191 -40.00 5.72 17.34
C VAL A 191 -38.51 5.51 17.08
N HIS A 192 -37.79 5.13 18.13
CA HIS A 192 -36.38 4.81 18.07
C HIS A 192 -35.96 3.97 19.27
N GLU A 193 -35.06 3.00 19.08
CA GLU A 193 -34.61 2.10 20.15
C GLU A 193 -33.87 2.78 21.31
N ARG A 194 -33.34 3.98 21.06
CA ARG A 194 -32.63 4.81 22.04
C ARG A 194 -33.56 5.63 22.95
N PHE A 195 -34.88 5.67 22.68
CA PHE A 195 -35.81 6.35 23.56
C PHE A 195 -36.01 5.57 24.86
N ASN A 196 -36.46 6.26 25.91
CA ASN A 196 -36.97 5.62 27.13
C ASN A 196 -38.50 5.66 27.09
N SER A 197 -39.14 4.51 27.28
CA SER A 197 -40.59 4.29 27.08
C SER A 197 -41.52 5.07 28.03
N ASN A 198 -40.98 5.91 28.91
CA ASN A 198 -41.74 6.60 29.97
C ASN A 198 -42.25 7.99 29.55
N GLU A 199 -41.84 8.53 28.40
CA GLU A 199 -42.32 9.83 27.91
C GLU A 199 -43.49 9.67 26.92
N PRO A 200 -44.62 10.39 27.09
CA PRO A 200 -45.73 10.37 26.14
C PRO A 200 -45.30 10.71 24.70
N GLY A 201 -45.65 9.84 23.77
CA GLY A 201 -45.32 9.99 22.33
C GLY A 201 -43.88 9.60 21.95
N LEU A 202 -43.07 9.08 22.88
CA LEU A 202 -41.80 8.44 22.56
C LEU A 202 -41.91 6.93 22.72
N HIS A 203 -41.49 6.19 21.70
CA HIS A 203 -41.61 4.75 21.68
C HIS A 203 -40.30 4.05 21.33
N THR A 204 -39.93 3.03 22.10
CA THR A 204 -38.80 2.13 21.83
C THR A 204 -39.14 1.07 20.79
N VAL A 205 -40.39 0.61 20.81
CA VAL A 205 -40.97 -0.38 19.91
C VAL A 205 -42.22 0.23 19.28
N VAL A 206 -42.49 -0.14 18.02
CA VAL A 206 -43.69 0.31 17.30
C VAL A 206 -44.94 -0.12 18.07
N PRO A 207 -45.84 0.82 18.43
CA PRO A 207 -47.08 0.47 19.11
C PRO A 207 -47.99 -0.42 18.25
N PRO A 208 -48.68 -1.43 18.83
CA PRO A 208 -49.57 -2.31 18.08
C PRO A 208 -50.71 -1.60 17.35
N ASP A 209 -51.15 -0.43 17.85
CA ASP A 209 -52.29 0.35 17.35
C ASP A 209 -51.85 1.62 16.58
N VAL A 210 -50.68 1.56 15.95
CA VAL A 210 -50.10 2.67 15.17
C VAL A 210 -51.02 3.19 14.05
N ALA A 211 -51.94 2.36 13.58
CA ALA A 211 -52.91 2.69 12.53
C ALA A 211 -54.13 3.48 13.02
N ASN A 212 -54.66 3.17 14.21
CA ASN A 212 -55.94 3.72 14.71
C ASN A 212 -55.79 4.80 15.80
N GLY A 213 -54.57 5.12 16.22
CA GLY A 213 -54.34 6.15 17.25
C GLY A 213 -54.53 7.60 16.77
N ASP A 214 -54.57 8.53 17.72
CA ASP A 214 -54.75 9.98 17.49
C ASP A 214 -53.51 10.73 16.95
N ILE A 215 -52.42 10.02 16.71
CA ILE A 215 -51.16 10.61 16.22
C ILE A 215 -51.27 10.99 14.74
N GLU A 216 -50.91 12.23 14.42
CA GLU A 216 -50.90 12.78 13.07
C GLU A 216 -49.57 12.55 12.37
N VAL A 217 -48.46 12.64 13.11
CA VAL A 217 -47.11 12.59 12.55
C VAL A 217 -46.25 11.57 13.29
N TRP A 218 -45.65 10.64 12.55
CA TRP A 218 -44.71 9.66 13.07
C TRP A 218 -43.30 9.96 12.58
N VAL A 219 -42.38 10.24 13.50
CA VAL A 219 -40.95 10.48 13.19
C VAL A 219 -40.13 9.24 13.51
N TYR A 220 -39.35 8.76 12.55
CA TYR A 220 -38.60 7.51 12.72
C TYR A 220 -37.33 7.48 11.88
N GLN A 221 -36.41 6.58 12.23
CA GLN A 221 -35.22 6.31 11.43
C GLN A 221 -35.40 5.03 10.58
N ARG A 222 -35.58 3.87 11.23
CA ARG A 222 -35.68 2.55 10.58
C ARG A 222 -36.85 1.66 11.04
N LYS A 223 -37.45 1.98 12.20
CA LYS A 223 -38.43 1.09 12.87
C LYS A 223 -39.76 0.99 12.10
N LEU A 224 -40.07 1.95 11.22
CA LEU A 224 -41.26 1.91 10.36
C LEU A 224 -40.99 1.44 8.92
N ASP A 225 -39.77 0.98 8.61
CA ASP A 225 -39.42 0.54 7.24
C ASP A 225 -40.13 -0.76 6.84
N GLU A 226 -40.38 -1.67 7.79
CA GLU A 226 -40.85 -3.04 7.56
C GLU A 226 -41.89 -3.46 8.60
N GLY A 227 -42.85 -4.32 8.20
CA GLY A 227 -43.79 -4.99 9.13
C GLY A 227 -44.88 -4.11 9.73
N ILE A 228 -45.28 -3.03 9.05
CA ILE A 228 -46.31 -2.10 9.50
C ILE A 228 -47.26 -1.74 8.35
N ASP A 229 -48.55 -1.74 8.63
CA ASP A 229 -49.59 -1.27 7.72
C ASP A 229 -50.35 -0.08 8.34
N ILE A 230 -50.21 1.11 7.75
CA ILE A 230 -50.94 2.33 8.14
C ILE A 230 -51.62 2.88 6.88
N PRO A 231 -52.82 2.41 6.49
CA PRO A 231 -53.48 2.86 5.28
C PRO A 231 -53.83 4.37 5.26
N SER A 232 -53.93 5.00 6.45
CA SER A 232 -54.11 6.45 6.59
C SER A 232 -52.83 7.25 6.38
N ALA A 233 -51.65 6.63 6.33
CA ALA A 233 -50.42 7.34 6.03
C ALA A 233 -50.45 7.75 4.55
N LYS A 234 -50.49 9.06 4.29
CA LYS A 234 -50.58 9.62 2.93
C LYS A 234 -49.52 10.66 2.64
N THR A 235 -48.82 11.14 3.67
CA THR A 235 -47.68 12.04 3.50
C THR A 235 -46.40 11.35 3.97
N MET A 236 -45.36 11.35 3.13
CA MET A 236 -44.00 10.94 3.50
C MET A 236 -43.08 12.16 3.45
N VAL A 237 -42.27 12.38 4.48
CA VAL A 237 -41.24 13.44 4.51
C VAL A 237 -39.88 12.79 4.52
N PHE A 238 -39.07 13.08 3.51
CA PHE A 238 -37.66 12.69 3.48
C PHE A 238 -36.79 13.85 3.95
N THR A 239 -36.07 13.65 5.04
CA THR A 239 -35.21 14.71 5.62
C THR A 239 -33.77 14.66 5.11
N TYR A 240 -33.45 13.78 4.15
CA TYR A 240 -32.11 13.53 3.64
C TYR A 240 -32.13 12.87 2.24
N PRO A 241 -31.05 12.97 1.45
CA PRO A 241 -30.91 12.19 0.22
C PRO A 241 -30.76 10.69 0.54
N ILE A 242 -31.71 9.88 0.08
CA ILE A 242 -31.68 8.43 0.26
C ILE A 242 -30.64 7.83 -0.69
N ALA A 243 -29.76 7.00 -0.15
CA ALA A 243 -28.67 6.38 -0.92
C ALA A 243 -29.10 5.11 -1.65
N SER A 244 -30.17 4.45 -1.19
CA SER A 244 -30.62 3.15 -1.69
C SER A 244 -32.01 3.25 -2.33
N GLY A 245 -32.11 2.86 -3.61
CA GLY A 245 -33.40 2.77 -4.30
C GLY A 245 -34.40 1.87 -3.58
N ARG A 246 -33.93 0.77 -2.97
CA ARG A 246 -34.76 -0.11 -2.13
C ARG A 246 -35.39 0.63 -0.95
N GLU A 247 -34.57 1.39 -0.21
CA GLU A 247 -35.05 2.16 0.95
C GLU A 247 -36.10 3.18 0.53
N LEU A 248 -35.88 3.86 -0.61
CA LEU A 248 -36.83 4.81 -1.18
C LEU A 248 -38.15 4.12 -1.52
N VAL A 249 -38.11 3.02 -2.28
CA VAL A 249 -39.31 2.29 -2.72
C VAL A 249 -40.10 1.74 -1.53
N GLN A 250 -39.43 1.18 -0.53
CA GLN A 250 -40.08 0.68 0.68
C GLN A 250 -40.75 1.79 1.49
N ALA A 251 -40.09 2.94 1.62
CA ALA A 251 -40.66 4.08 2.35
C ALA A 251 -41.85 4.68 1.60
N VAL A 252 -41.73 4.97 0.29
CA VAL A 252 -42.84 5.47 -0.53
C VAL A 252 -43.99 4.45 -0.56
N GLY A 253 -43.68 3.15 -0.60
CA GLY A 253 -44.62 2.03 -0.48
C GLY A 253 -45.54 2.08 0.74
N ARG A 254 -45.17 2.82 1.79
CA ARG A 254 -46.00 3.01 3.00
C ARG A 254 -47.11 4.02 2.80
N VAL A 255 -47.02 4.94 1.84
CA VAL A 255 -47.99 6.03 1.65
C VAL A 255 -48.86 5.91 0.40
N VAL A 256 -48.49 5.02 -0.53
CA VAL A 256 -49.17 4.85 -1.83
C VAL A 256 -50.34 3.87 -1.81
N ARG A 257 -50.67 3.23 -0.68
CA ARG A 257 -51.81 2.30 -0.59
C ARG A 257 -53.13 3.05 -0.72
N THR A 258 -54.14 2.49 -1.38
CA THR A 258 -55.47 3.13 -1.49
C THR A 258 -56.20 3.21 -0.14
N LYS A 259 -56.88 4.34 0.08
CA LYS A 259 -57.77 4.59 1.22
C LYS A 259 -58.61 5.84 0.93
N ASP A 260 -59.94 5.73 1.00
CA ASP A 260 -60.90 6.86 0.98
C ASP A 260 -60.57 7.97 -0.03
N ASP A 261 -60.22 7.60 -1.27
CA ASP A 261 -59.79 8.50 -2.38
C ASP A 261 -58.62 9.46 -2.07
N MET A 262 -57.89 9.23 -0.98
CA MET A 262 -56.78 10.07 -0.54
C MET A 262 -55.54 9.93 -1.43
N GLN A 263 -54.94 11.06 -1.81
CA GLN A 263 -53.72 11.18 -2.60
C GLN A 263 -52.45 11.02 -1.75
N ALA A 264 -51.47 10.29 -2.27
CA ALA A 264 -50.15 10.19 -1.65
C ALA A 264 -49.26 11.39 -2.01
N VAL A 265 -48.56 11.95 -1.03
CA VAL A 265 -47.66 13.10 -1.18
C VAL A 265 -46.30 12.78 -0.57
N VAL A 266 -45.23 13.13 -1.26
CA VAL A 266 -43.85 13.01 -0.79
C VAL A 266 -43.21 14.40 -0.72
N LEU A 267 -42.86 14.83 0.48
CA LEU A 267 -42.16 16.09 0.72
C LEU A 267 -40.65 15.81 0.82
N ASP A 268 -39.88 16.34 -0.13
CA ASP A 268 -38.44 16.10 -0.24
C ASP A 268 -37.62 17.31 0.20
N LEU A 269 -36.91 17.19 1.32
CA LEU A 269 -35.95 18.19 1.82
C LEU A 269 -34.54 17.99 1.23
N ALA A 270 -34.36 17.02 0.32
CA ALA A 270 -33.07 16.59 -0.23
C ALA A 270 -32.73 17.17 -1.61
N ASN A 271 -33.20 18.38 -1.92
CA ASN A 271 -32.96 19.08 -3.20
C ASN A 271 -33.29 18.23 -4.45
N GLY A 272 -34.34 17.41 -4.40
CA GLY A 272 -34.84 16.66 -5.56
C GLY A 272 -34.10 15.37 -5.90
N VAL A 273 -33.09 14.99 -5.12
CA VAL A 273 -32.34 13.75 -5.35
C VAL A 273 -33.25 12.52 -5.25
N ASN A 274 -34.19 12.53 -4.29
CA ASN A 274 -35.10 11.41 -4.07
C ASN A 274 -36.15 11.31 -5.18
N GLU A 275 -36.65 12.45 -5.67
CA GLU A 275 -37.56 12.49 -6.83
C GLU A 275 -36.90 11.90 -8.08
N LYS A 276 -35.65 12.27 -8.37
CA LYS A 276 -34.91 11.71 -9.51
C LYS A 276 -34.76 10.19 -9.38
N MET A 277 -34.40 9.69 -8.19
CA MET A 277 -34.29 8.25 -7.94
C MET A 277 -35.64 7.53 -8.08
N TRP A 278 -36.74 8.16 -7.66
CA TRP A 278 -38.09 7.62 -7.84
C TRP A 278 -38.49 7.53 -9.32
N ARG A 279 -38.18 8.56 -10.12
CA ARG A 279 -38.41 8.52 -11.57
C ARG A 279 -37.64 7.39 -12.25
N ASN A 280 -36.36 7.21 -11.90
CA ASN A 280 -35.57 6.09 -12.40
C ASN A 280 -36.18 4.72 -12.02
N TYR A 281 -36.80 4.61 -10.83
CA TYR A 281 -37.55 3.41 -10.44
C TYR A 281 -38.83 3.21 -11.28
N GLN A 282 -39.57 4.28 -11.59
CA GLN A 282 -40.74 4.18 -12.47
C GLN A 282 -40.35 3.75 -13.88
N ASP A 283 -39.29 4.33 -14.45
CA ASP A 283 -38.76 3.92 -15.75
C ASP A 283 -38.35 2.44 -15.74
N PHE A 284 -37.75 2.00 -14.63
CA PHE A 284 -37.39 0.61 -14.42
C PHE A 284 -38.64 -0.31 -14.32
N ASP A 285 -39.65 0.05 -13.53
CA ASP A 285 -40.91 -0.71 -13.37
C ASP A 285 -41.69 -0.84 -14.68
N GLU A 286 -41.75 0.25 -15.46
CA GLU A 286 -42.34 0.25 -16.80
C GLU A 286 -41.56 -0.68 -17.74
N SER A 287 -40.23 -0.64 -17.70
CA SER A 287 -39.38 -1.47 -18.56
C SER A 287 -39.61 -2.97 -18.35
N ILE A 288 -39.89 -3.40 -17.11
CA ILE A 288 -40.16 -4.81 -16.77
C ILE A 288 -41.64 -5.20 -16.83
N SER A 289 -42.55 -4.24 -17.05
CA SER A 289 -44.00 -4.51 -17.14
C SER A 289 -44.39 -5.31 -18.39
N THR A 290 -43.50 -5.40 -19.39
CA THR A 290 -43.71 -6.24 -20.57
C THR A 290 -43.15 -7.64 -20.35
N SER A 291 -43.75 -8.67 -20.97
CA SER A 291 -43.22 -10.05 -20.88
C SER A 291 -41.77 -10.15 -21.36
N GLN A 292 -41.40 -9.38 -22.39
CA GLN A 292 -40.01 -9.34 -22.87
C GLN A 292 -39.07 -8.67 -21.86
N GLY A 293 -39.47 -7.53 -21.29
CA GLY A 293 -38.71 -6.81 -20.28
C GLY A 293 -38.50 -7.64 -19.02
N TRP A 294 -39.55 -8.29 -18.53
CA TRP A 294 -39.48 -9.22 -17.39
C TRP A 294 -38.53 -10.40 -17.65
N ASN A 295 -38.64 -11.03 -18.82
CA ASN A 295 -37.74 -12.12 -19.20
C ASN A 295 -36.28 -11.64 -19.30
N ASN A 296 -36.03 -10.46 -19.86
CA ASN A 296 -34.69 -9.88 -19.92
C ASN A 296 -34.14 -9.60 -18.51
N PHE A 297 -34.99 -9.11 -17.61
CA PHE A 297 -34.62 -8.86 -16.23
C PHE A 297 -34.26 -10.17 -15.50
N LEU A 298 -35.09 -11.21 -15.60
CA LEU A 298 -34.81 -12.53 -15.01
C LEU A 298 -33.48 -13.12 -15.53
N LYS A 299 -33.22 -13.00 -16.83
CA LYS A 299 -31.95 -13.42 -17.44
C LYS A 299 -30.75 -12.62 -16.92
N SER A 300 -30.95 -11.34 -16.59
CA SER A 300 -29.89 -10.51 -16.00
C SER A 300 -29.56 -10.86 -14.54
N LEU A 301 -30.43 -11.64 -13.87
CA LEU A 301 -30.18 -12.18 -12.53
C LEU A 301 -29.38 -13.50 -12.56
N ASP A 302 -28.94 -13.97 -13.73
CA ASP A 302 -28.06 -15.12 -13.88
C ASP A 302 -26.74 -14.69 -14.55
N PRO A 303 -25.60 -14.70 -13.83
CA PRO A 303 -24.32 -14.30 -14.40
C PRO A 303 -23.89 -15.22 -15.53
N PHE A 304 -24.27 -16.51 -15.49
CA PHE A 304 -23.97 -17.48 -16.53
C PHE A 304 -24.70 -17.10 -17.83
N HIS A 305 -26.00 -16.82 -17.76
CA HIS A 305 -26.77 -16.37 -18.91
C HIS A 305 -26.26 -15.03 -19.46
N LEU A 306 -25.75 -14.12 -18.62
CA LEU A 306 -25.16 -12.86 -19.07
C LEU A 306 -23.88 -13.07 -19.88
N ILE A 307 -22.96 -13.92 -19.42
CA ILE A 307 -21.75 -14.28 -20.19
C ILE A 307 -22.12 -15.00 -21.48
N ASP A 308 -23.00 -16.00 -21.41
CA ASP A 308 -23.41 -16.77 -22.58
C ASP A 308 -24.07 -15.86 -23.63
N SER A 309 -24.97 -14.97 -23.21
CA SER A 309 -25.58 -13.97 -24.09
C SER A 309 -24.55 -13.03 -24.71
N TYR A 310 -23.58 -12.56 -23.91
CA TYR A 310 -22.52 -11.68 -24.39
C TYR A 310 -21.63 -12.38 -25.43
N LEU A 311 -21.28 -13.65 -25.20
CA LEU A 311 -20.40 -14.43 -26.08
C LEU A 311 -21.13 -15.00 -27.30
N SER A 312 -22.44 -15.24 -27.23
CA SER A 312 -23.26 -15.83 -28.30
C SER A 312 -23.29 -15.01 -29.59
N VAL A 313 -23.04 -13.70 -29.49
CA VAL A 313 -22.99 -12.78 -30.65
C VAL A 313 -21.66 -12.91 -31.40
N PHE A 314 -20.60 -13.37 -30.73
CA PHE A 314 -19.30 -13.55 -31.36
C PHE A 314 -19.24 -14.88 -32.13
N PRO A 315 -18.50 -14.94 -33.25
CA PRO A 315 -18.28 -16.20 -33.95
C PRO A 315 -17.52 -17.16 -33.03
N ARG A 316 -17.85 -18.46 -33.11
CA ARG A 316 -17.20 -19.53 -32.32
C ARG A 316 -15.67 -19.48 -32.38
N VAL A 317 -15.12 -19.00 -33.49
CA VAL A 317 -13.70 -18.69 -33.65
C VAL A 317 -13.56 -17.28 -34.23
N GLY A 318 -12.88 -16.39 -33.50
CA GLY A 318 -12.53 -15.04 -33.94
C GLY A 318 -11.03 -14.87 -34.18
N TYR A 319 -10.64 -13.87 -34.97
CA TYR A 319 -9.23 -13.54 -35.20
C TYR A 319 -8.83 -12.32 -34.35
N PHE A 320 -7.95 -12.52 -33.37
CA PHE A 320 -7.49 -11.48 -32.45
C PHE A 320 -6.02 -11.65 -32.08
N GLY A 321 -5.25 -10.56 -32.09
CA GLY A 321 -3.84 -10.56 -31.68
C GLY A 321 -2.93 -11.44 -32.53
N GLY A 322 -3.24 -11.61 -33.82
CA GLY A 322 -2.44 -12.40 -34.76
C GLY A 322 -2.82 -13.88 -34.87
N GLY A 323 -3.83 -14.35 -34.11
CA GLY A 323 -4.25 -15.77 -34.11
C GLY A 323 -5.76 -15.97 -34.05
N PHE A 324 -6.19 -17.21 -34.32
CA PHE A 324 -7.57 -17.65 -34.19
C PHE A 324 -7.85 -18.10 -32.76
N LYS A 325 -8.86 -17.52 -32.12
CA LYS A 325 -9.25 -17.79 -30.73
C LYS A 325 -10.69 -18.30 -30.69
N LYS A 326 -10.91 -19.37 -29.93
CA LYS A 326 -12.26 -19.88 -29.67
C LYS A 326 -12.97 -18.99 -28.66
N THR A 327 -14.31 -18.96 -28.72
CA THR A 327 -15.14 -18.38 -27.66
C THR A 327 -14.85 -19.06 -26.33
N PHE A 328 -14.80 -18.27 -25.26
CA PHE A 328 -14.48 -18.75 -23.92
C PHE A 328 -15.69 -19.42 -23.27
N ASP A 329 -15.51 -20.60 -22.67
CA ASP A 329 -16.49 -21.22 -21.78
C ASP A 329 -15.76 -21.66 -20.50
N ILE A 330 -16.19 -21.13 -19.36
CA ILE A 330 -15.58 -21.45 -18.06
C ILE A 330 -15.81 -22.93 -17.67
N SER A 331 -16.82 -23.59 -18.22
CA SER A 331 -17.15 -24.99 -17.93
C SER A 331 -16.29 -25.98 -18.72
N GLU A 332 -15.79 -25.56 -19.89
CA GLU A 332 -14.90 -26.36 -20.75
C GLU A 332 -13.41 -26.01 -20.56
N LEU A 333 -13.10 -25.04 -19.69
CA LEU A 333 -11.75 -24.54 -19.46
C LEU A 333 -10.80 -25.63 -18.96
N SER A 334 -9.66 -25.80 -19.63
CA SER A 334 -8.51 -26.60 -19.19
C SER A 334 -7.37 -25.68 -18.74
N PRO A 335 -7.16 -25.44 -17.43
CA PRO A 335 -6.13 -24.52 -16.96
C PRO A 335 -4.71 -24.76 -17.53
N PRO A 336 -4.21 -26.00 -17.67
CA PRO A 336 -2.90 -26.24 -18.27
C PRO A 336 -2.74 -25.76 -19.72
N ASP A 337 -3.81 -25.86 -20.52
CA ASP A 337 -3.78 -25.60 -21.96
C ASP A 337 -4.23 -24.18 -22.31
N ASP A 338 -5.19 -23.65 -21.54
CA ASP A 338 -5.90 -22.40 -21.86
C ASP A 338 -5.38 -21.19 -21.06
N LEU A 339 -4.72 -21.40 -19.92
CA LEU A 339 -4.18 -20.30 -19.11
C LEU A 339 -2.70 -20.04 -19.41
N THR A 340 -2.40 -18.76 -19.57
CA THR A 340 -1.04 -18.24 -19.63
C THR A 340 -0.91 -17.13 -18.60
N ILE A 341 0.06 -17.27 -17.69
CA ILE A 341 0.28 -16.32 -16.61
C ILE A 341 1.24 -15.23 -17.09
N PRO A 342 0.79 -13.97 -17.26
CA PRO A 342 1.58 -12.94 -17.96
C PRO A 342 2.93 -12.65 -17.30
N SER A 343 2.97 -12.67 -15.97
CA SER A 343 4.17 -12.53 -15.17
C SER A 343 4.05 -13.39 -13.91
N ALA A 344 5.15 -14.02 -13.51
CA ALA A 344 5.22 -14.78 -12.26
C ALA A 344 5.30 -13.81 -11.07
N SER A 345 4.24 -13.08 -10.76
CA SER A 345 4.14 -12.17 -9.60
C SER A 345 3.44 -12.90 -8.45
N ILE A 346 4.22 -13.57 -7.62
CA ILE A 346 3.76 -14.51 -6.59
C ILE A 346 4.03 -13.96 -5.19
N CYS A 347 3.03 -14.01 -4.31
CA CYS A 347 3.21 -13.75 -2.89
C CYS A 347 3.55 -15.05 -2.14
N PHE A 348 4.65 -15.05 -1.39
CA PHE A 348 5.04 -16.16 -0.52
C PHE A 348 4.67 -15.86 0.93
N VAL A 349 3.80 -16.68 1.50
CA VAL A 349 3.28 -16.50 2.87
C VAL A 349 3.52 -17.75 3.72
N GLU A 350 3.73 -17.53 5.02
CA GLU A 350 3.79 -18.61 5.99
C GLU A 350 2.38 -19.12 6.32
N LYS A 351 2.29 -20.38 6.75
CA LYS A 351 1.03 -21.06 7.05
C LYS A 351 0.83 -21.16 8.57
N ALA A 352 -0.42 -21.09 9.02
CA ALA A 352 -0.76 -21.48 10.40
C ALA A 352 -0.59 -23.00 10.59
N ASP A 353 -0.47 -23.44 11.84
CA ASP A 353 -0.21 -24.86 12.14
C ASP A 353 -1.39 -25.76 11.74
N GLU A 354 -2.61 -25.22 11.77
CA GLU A 354 -3.86 -25.89 11.35
C GLU A 354 -4.27 -25.57 9.90
N PHE A 355 -3.38 -24.97 9.09
CA PHE A 355 -3.71 -24.56 7.74
C PHE A 355 -4.08 -25.74 6.82
N SER A 356 -5.14 -25.56 6.03
CA SER A 356 -5.54 -26.47 4.95
C SER A 356 -5.71 -25.68 3.65
N ILE A 357 -5.02 -26.10 2.58
CA ILE A 357 -5.16 -25.49 1.26
C ILE A 357 -6.59 -25.63 0.72
N ASP A 358 -7.26 -26.76 0.96
CA ASP A 358 -8.66 -26.95 0.56
C ASP A 358 -9.57 -25.96 1.30
N GLY A 359 -9.34 -25.76 2.60
CA GLY A 359 -10.09 -24.79 3.40
C GLY A 359 -9.87 -23.34 2.96
N PHE A 360 -8.62 -22.98 2.62
CA PHE A 360 -8.27 -21.66 2.06
C PHE A 360 -9.03 -21.38 0.76
N VAL A 361 -8.97 -22.33 -0.18
CA VAL A 361 -9.59 -22.19 -1.50
C VAL A 361 -11.11 -22.18 -1.40
N ASP A 362 -11.69 -23.01 -0.53
CA ASP A 362 -13.14 -23.04 -0.31
C ASP A 362 -13.66 -21.72 0.27
N GLU A 363 -12.98 -21.13 1.24
CA GLU A 363 -13.39 -19.83 1.81
C GLU A 363 -13.34 -18.71 0.77
N LEU A 364 -12.30 -18.66 -0.07
CA LEU A 364 -12.23 -17.69 -1.17
C LEU A 364 -13.29 -17.96 -2.25
N TRP A 365 -13.53 -19.23 -2.60
CA TRP A 365 -14.59 -19.61 -3.53
C TRP A 365 -15.96 -19.10 -3.04
N TRP A 366 -16.26 -19.28 -1.75
CA TRP A 366 -17.48 -18.74 -1.15
C TRP A 366 -17.50 -17.21 -1.09
N ARG A 367 -16.37 -16.53 -0.95
CA ARG A 367 -16.32 -15.06 -1.04
C ARG A 367 -16.67 -14.56 -2.43
N TYR A 368 -16.06 -15.14 -3.47
CA TYR A 368 -16.33 -14.74 -4.85
C TYR A 368 -17.79 -15.02 -5.24
N HIS A 369 -18.31 -16.19 -4.85
CA HIS A 369 -19.72 -16.50 -5.07
C HIS A 369 -20.66 -15.55 -4.32
N ARG A 370 -20.30 -15.14 -3.08
CA ARG A 370 -21.05 -14.13 -2.32
C ARG A 370 -21.08 -12.77 -3.01
N ASN A 371 -20.02 -12.44 -3.75
CA ASN A 371 -19.91 -11.19 -4.50
C ASN A 371 -20.58 -11.24 -5.89
N GLY A 372 -21.32 -12.31 -6.21
CA GLY A 372 -22.03 -12.46 -7.48
C GLY A 372 -21.11 -12.86 -8.65
N GLU A 373 -19.90 -13.36 -8.37
CA GLU A 373 -18.98 -13.80 -9.41
C GLU A 373 -19.31 -15.22 -9.89
N LEU A 374 -19.15 -15.45 -11.20
CA LEU A 374 -19.18 -16.80 -11.75
C LEU A 374 -17.82 -17.45 -11.50
N VAL A 375 -17.72 -18.32 -10.50
CA VAL A 375 -16.47 -18.94 -10.05
C VAL A 375 -16.44 -20.45 -10.29
N ARG A 376 -15.29 -20.96 -10.75
CA ARG A 376 -14.98 -22.38 -10.90
C ARG A 376 -13.64 -22.70 -10.26
N ARG A 377 -13.58 -23.89 -9.65
CA ARG A 377 -12.39 -24.45 -9.00
C ARG A 377 -11.84 -25.60 -9.85
N PHE A 378 -10.54 -25.61 -10.05
CA PHE A 378 -9.81 -26.64 -10.78
C PHE A 378 -8.57 -27.06 -9.98
N LYS A 379 -8.04 -28.24 -10.28
CA LYS A 379 -6.71 -28.69 -9.83
C LYS A 379 -5.86 -28.99 -11.06
N ALA A 380 -4.68 -28.39 -11.16
CA ALA A 380 -3.83 -28.50 -12.36
C ALA A 380 -2.36 -28.22 -12.02
N GLU A 381 -1.42 -29.04 -12.51
CA GLU A 381 0.03 -28.84 -12.33
C GLU A 381 0.43 -28.56 -10.86
N GLU A 382 -0.19 -29.27 -9.90
CA GLU A 382 -0.02 -29.09 -8.45
C GLU A 382 -0.53 -27.75 -7.87
N PHE A 383 -1.28 -26.98 -8.65
CA PHE A 383 -2.00 -25.79 -8.18
C PHE A 383 -3.47 -26.11 -7.90
N GLU A 384 -3.99 -25.49 -6.84
CA GLU A 384 -5.40 -25.16 -6.73
C GLU A 384 -5.65 -23.88 -7.53
N VAL A 385 -6.62 -23.92 -8.44
CA VAL A 385 -6.92 -22.83 -9.36
C VAL A 385 -8.36 -22.38 -9.17
N LEU A 386 -8.57 -21.10 -8.88
CA LEU A 386 -9.88 -20.47 -8.99
C LEU A 386 -9.89 -19.54 -10.19
N VAL A 387 -10.83 -19.76 -11.10
CA VAL A 387 -11.13 -18.83 -12.19
C VAL A 387 -12.48 -18.23 -11.91
N SER A 388 -12.59 -16.91 -11.93
CA SER A 388 -13.88 -16.24 -11.76
C SER A 388 -14.08 -15.09 -12.73
N ILE A 389 -15.35 -14.81 -13.02
CA ILE A 389 -15.76 -13.68 -13.84
C ILE A 389 -16.54 -12.72 -12.96
N ARG A 390 -16.03 -11.51 -12.86
CA ARG A 390 -16.62 -10.42 -12.09
C ARG A 390 -17.26 -9.42 -13.03
N PHE A 391 -18.45 -8.95 -12.70
CA PHE A 391 -19.11 -7.86 -13.41
C PHE A 391 -19.02 -6.59 -12.58
N GLU A 392 -18.34 -5.58 -13.10
CA GLU A 392 -18.30 -4.25 -12.49
C GLU A 392 -19.09 -3.25 -13.33
N ASN A 393 -19.71 -2.26 -12.66
CA ASN A 393 -20.23 -1.10 -13.37
C ASN A 393 -19.09 -0.12 -13.66
N SER A 394 -19.14 0.56 -14.79
CA SER A 394 -18.13 1.56 -15.16
C SER A 394 -18.04 2.68 -14.12
N LYS A 395 -16.84 2.88 -13.55
CA LYS A 395 -16.54 4.00 -12.64
C LYS A 395 -16.71 5.39 -13.26
N PHE A 396 -16.85 5.47 -14.59
CA PHE A 396 -17.00 6.73 -15.32
C PHE A 396 -18.47 7.13 -15.52
N LEU A 397 -19.43 6.22 -15.28
CA LEU A 397 -20.85 6.43 -15.57
C LEU A 397 -21.66 6.56 -14.28
N LYS A 398 -22.32 7.71 -14.10
CA LYS A 398 -23.10 8.02 -12.89
C LYS A 398 -24.50 7.39 -12.88
N ASP A 399 -25.24 7.56 -13.96
CA ASP A 399 -26.66 7.17 -14.08
C ASP A 399 -26.89 6.14 -15.21
N LYS A 400 -25.82 5.50 -15.70
CA LYS A 400 -25.90 4.51 -16.79
C LYS A 400 -25.24 3.22 -16.35
N LEU A 401 -25.91 2.10 -16.65
CA LEU A 401 -25.38 0.77 -16.42
C LEU A 401 -24.53 0.34 -17.61
N PHE A 402 -23.25 0.05 -17.37
CA PHE A 402 -22.37 -0.58 -18.34
C PHE A 402 -21.56 -1.66 -17.64
N PHE A 403 -21.98 -2.90 -17.81
CA PHE A 403 -21.31 -4.06 -17.23
C PHE A 403 -20.00 -4.35 -17.96
N GLN A 404 -18.90 -4.33 -17.21
CA GLN A 404 -17.58 -4.73 -17.67
C GLN A 404 -17.25 -6.08 -17.04
N PRO A 405 -17.29 -7.18 -17.82
CA PRO A 405 -16.80 -8.46 -17.33
C PRO A 405 -15.27 -8.44 -17.23
N SER A 406 -14.73 -8.84 -16.09
CA SER A 406 -13.31 -9.10 -15.88
C SER A 406 -13.10 -10.58 -15.57
N LEU A 407 -12.15 -11.20 -16.24
CA LEU A 407 -11.72 -12.57 -15.96
C LEU A 407 -10.56 -12.52 -14.97
N GLU A 408 -10.71 -13.23 -13.86
CA GLU A 408 -9.76 -13.23 -12.76
C GLU A 408 -9.29 -14.65 -12.44
N VAL A 409 -8.02 -14.79 -12.07
CA VAL A 409 -7.36 -16.08 -11.83
C VAL A 409 -6.58 -16.02 -10.52
N LEU A 410 -6.86 -16.98 -9.64
CA LEU A 410 -6.09 -17.27 -8.43
C LEU A 410 -5.40 -18.63 -8.60
N LEU A 411 -4.09 -18.69 -8.37
CA LEU A 411 -3.33 -19.93 -8.27
C LEU A 411 -2.72 -20.05 -6.88
N VAL A 412 -2.87 -21.21 -6.27
CA VAL A 412 -2.35 -21.48 -4.92
C VAL A 412 -1.62 -22.82 -4.94
N ARG A 413 -0.38 -22.84 -4.43
CA ARG A 413 0.42 -24.07 -4.28
C ARG A 413 1.24 -24.02 -3.00
N GLU A 414 1.30 -25.15 -2.29
CA GLU A 414 2.26 -25.31 -1.20
C GLU A 414 3.63 -25.70 -1.77
N VAL A 415 4.68 -24.98 -1.36
CA VAL A 415 6.04 -25.22 -1.85
C VAL A 415 7.07 -24.84 -0.78
N GLY A 416 7.99 -25.75 -0.45
CA GLY A 416 9.06 -25.47 0.53
C GLY A 416 8.58 -25.10 1.94
N GLY A 417 7.40 -25.59 2.37
CA GLY A 417 6.78 -25.23 3.65
C GLY A 417 6.05 -23.87 3.65
N LEU A 418 6.12 -23.14 2.55
CA LEU A 418 5.43 -21.88 2.31
C LEU A 418 4.20 -22.09 1.44
N LEU A 419 3.32 -21.09 1.40
CA LEU A 419 2.20 -21.00 0.48
C LEU A 419 2.52 -19.95 -0.59
N ALA A 420 2.54 -20.36 -1.85
CA ALA A 420 2.74 -19.50 -3.01
C ALA A 420 1.38 -19.14 -3.61
N ILE A 421 1.08 -17.84 -3.69
CA ILE A 421 -0.20 -17.33 -4.17
C ILE A 421 0.01 -16.36 -5.34
N TYR A 422 -0.59 -16.71 -6.48
CA TYR A 422 -0.83 -15.77 -7.58
C TYR A 422 -2.28 -15.29 -7.49
N ASP A 423 -2.51 -13.98 -7.50
CA ASP A 423 -3.85 -13.40 -7.64
C ASP A 423 -3.79 -12.30 -8.71
N SER A 424 -4.55 -12.45 -9.80
CA SER A 424 -4.64 -11.43 -10.86
C SER A 424 -5.11 -10.07 -10.33
N ARG A 425 -5.87 -10.06 -9.23
CA ARG A 425 -6.33 -8.85 -8.53
C ARG A 425 -5.25 -8.19 -7.68
N SER A 426 -4.11 -8.86 -7.49
CA SER A 426 -3.02 -8.44 -6.60
C SER A 426 -3.41 -8.24 -5.14
N VAL A 427 -4.46 -8.91 -4.66
CA VAL A 427 -4.89 -8.89 -3.26
C VAL A 427 -3.80 -9.50 -2.36
N ASP A 428 -3.56 -8.89 -1.21
CA ASP A 428 -2.69 -9.44 -0.18
C ASP A 428 -3.49 -10.43 0.68
N HIS A 429 -3.14 -11.71 0.57
CA HIS A 429 -3.73 -12.81 1.35
C HIS A 429 -2.86 -13.19 2.56
N SER A 430 -1.80 -12.43 2.85
CA SER A 430 -1.03 -12.62 4.08
C SER A 430 -1.87 -12.17 5.29
N GLN A 431 -1.51 -12.68 6.47
CA GLN A 431 -2.04 -12.17 7.74
C GLN A 431 -3.56 -12.35 7.93
N SER A 432 -4.18 -13.29 7.23
CA SER A 432 -5.63 -13.53 7.28
C SER A 432 -5.96 -14.70 8.20
N LYS A 433 -6.49 -14.39 9.39
CA LYS A 433 -6.89 -15.39 10.42
C LYS A 433 -7.92 -16.38 9.86
N ASP A 434 -8.88 -15.83 9.12
CA ASP A 434 -9.97 -16.51 8.41
C ASP A 434 -9.50 -17.43 7.27
N LEU A 435 -8.35 -17.14 6.65
CA LEU A 435 -7.73 -17.99 5.62
C LEU A 435 -6.61 -18.88 6.16
N GLY A 436 -6.27 -18.79 7.46
CA GLY A 436 -5.19 -19.56 8.08
C GLY A 436 -3.78 -19.16 7.61
N THR A 437 -3.60 -17.97 7.03
CA THR A 437 -2.30 -17.48 6.57
C THR A 437 -1.61 -16.61 7.63
N ARG A 438 -0.28 -16.75 7.76
CA ARG A 438 0.57 -15.96 8.65
C ARG A 438 1.27 -14.84 7.86
N ALA A 439 2.37 -14.31 8.40
CA ALA A 439 3.13 -13.24 7.78
C ALA A 439 3.75 -13.67 6.44
N SER A 440 4.18 -12.69 5.64
CA SER A 440 5.02 -12.93 4.47
C SER A 440 6.35 -13.58 4.88
N VAL A 441 6.93 -14.34 3.94
CA VAL A 441 8.24 -15.00 4.09
C VAL A 441 9.33 -14.05 4.65
N PRO A 442 10.24 -14.53 5.54
CA PRO A 442 11.28 -13.71 6.16
C PRO A 442 12.15 -12.90 5.17
N THR A 443 12.59 -11.71 5.61
CA THR A 443 13.39 -10.79 4.78
C THR A 443 14.67 -11.43 4.25
N ASP A 444 15.36 -12.23 5.07
CA ASP A 444 16.60 -12.91 4.71
C ASP A 444 16.39 -13.92 3.57
N ALA A 445 15.29 -14.67 3.60
CA ALA A 445 14.90 -15.57 2.52
C ALA A 445 14.63 -14.80 1.21
N MET A 446 13.95 -13.65 1.27
CA MET A 446 13.74 -12.79 0.10
C MET A 446 15.05 -12.23 -0.45
N LEU A 447 15.93 -11.74 0.43
CA LEU A 447 17.21 -11.17 0.03
C LEU A 447 18.18 -12.23 -0.53
N ALA A 448 18.03 -13.51 -0.19
CA ALA A 448 18.81 -14.59 -0.81
C ALA A 448 18.66 -14.63 -2.34
N LEU A 449 17.48 -14.26 -2.87
CA LEU A 449 17.23 -14.18 -4.33
C LEU A 449 18.07 -13.10 -5.03
N SER A 450 18.57 -12.12 -4.28
CA SER A 450 19.46 -11.09 -4.80
C SER A 450 20.91 -11.56 -4.93
N GLY A 451 21.30 -12.66 -4.28
CA GLY A 451 22.69 -13.17 -4.24
C GLY A 451 22.83 -14.56 -4.85
N ARG A 452 21.93 -14.93 -5.78
CA ARG A 452 21.85 -16.28 -6.35
C ARG A 452 23.02 -16.63 -7.27
N ASP A 453 23.50 -15.67 -8.05
CA ASP A 453 24.61 -15.85 -9.00
C ASP A 453 25.87 -15.13 -8.50
N VAL A 454 26.91 -15.09 -9.35
CA VAL A 454 28.24 -14.53 -9.02
C VAL A 454 28.17 -13.08 -8.56
N ARG A 455 27.31 -12.27 -9.18
CA ARG A 455 27.17 -10.85 -8.83
C ARG A 455 25.73 -10.37 -8.88
N ALA A 456 25.34 -9.67 -7.83
CA ALA A 456 24.09 -8.96 -7.72
C ALA A 456 24.22 -7.51 -8.21
N ARG A 457 23.27 -7.03 -9.02
CA ARG A 457 23.17 -5.63 -9.44
C ARG A 457 21.79 -5.07 -9.08
N PRO A 458 21.65 -4.41 -7.92
CA PRO A 458 20.42 -3.69 -7.56
C PRO A 458 20.17 -2.54 -8.54
N LYS A 459 18.95 -2.45 -9.06
CA LYS A 459 18.48 -1.46 -10.03
C LYS A 459 17.58 -0.40 -9.44
N GLU A 460 16.81 -0.80 -8.44
CA GLU A 460 15.85 0.06 -7.76
C GLU A 460 15.67 -0.45 -6.34
N ALA A 461 15.59 0.45 -5.38
CA ALA A 461 15.31 0.12 -4.00
C ALA A 461 14.42 1.20 -3.38
N HIS A 462 13.44 0.74 -2.61
CA HIS A 462 12.62 1.60 -1.76
C HIS A 462 12.82 1.16 -0.33
N ALA A 463 12.84 2.12 0.59
CA ALA A 463 13.07 1.85 1.99
C ALA A 463 12.25 2.79 2.88
N VAL A 464 11.93 2.32 4.09
CA VAL A 464 11.13 3.03 5.10
C VAL A 464 12.01 3.31 6.32
N ALA A 465 11.89 4.50 6.90
CA ALA A 465 12.73 4.92 8.02
C ALA A 465 12.49 4.09 9.28
N VAL A 466 13.57 3.60 9.89
CA VAL A 466 13.62 2.96 11.21
C VAL A 466 13.85 4.03 12.26
N GLY A 467 12.92 4.23 13.19
CA GLY A 467 12.96 5.33 14.17
C GLY A 467 12.15 6.55 13.74
N THR A 468 12.33 7.68 14.43
CA THR A 468 11.59 8.93 14.15
C THR A 468 12.10 9.66 12.90
N THR A 469 11.26 10.49 12.30
CA THR A 469 11.49 11.15 11.01
C THR A 469 11.36 12.67 11.03
N HIS A 470 11.75 13.30 12.14
CA HIS A 470 11.68 14.77 12.28
C HIS A 470 12.59 15.55 11.32
N ARG A 471 13.68 14.94 10.85
CA ARG A 471 14.73 15.60 10.04
C ARG A 471 15.16 14.78 8.81
N ARG A 472 14.38 13.76 8.45
CA ARG A 472 14.65 12.86 7.32
C ARG A 472 13.34 12.37 6.73
N ALA A 473 13.38 11.90 5.49
CA ALA A 473 12.21 11.36 4.82
C ALA A 473 11.70 10.08 5.51
N GLU A 474 10.38 9.87 5.51
CA GLU A 474 9.78 8.60 5.97
C GLU A 474 10.04 7.46 4.99
N ARG A 475 10.08 7.77 3.69
CA ARG A 475 10.33 6.83 2.61
C ARG A 475 11.38 7.39 1.68
N VAL A 476 12.29 6.54 1.22
CA VAL A 476 13.32 6.89 0.22
C VAL A 476 13.23 5.92 -0.94
N SER A 477 13.50 6.42 -2.15
CA SER A 477 13.56 5.63 -3.38
C SER A 477 14.84 5.98 -4.13
N ALA A 478 15.54 4.95 -4.61
CA ALA A 478 16.73 5.07 -5.42
C ALA A 478 16.61 4.17 -6.64
N ALA A 479 17.03 4.66 -7.82
CA ALA A 479 17.03 3.91 -9.07
C ALA A 479 18.31 4.18 -9.88
N GLY A 480 18.77 3.19 -10.64
CA GLY A 480 20.01 3.24 -11.44
C GLY A 480 20.90 2.04 -11.20
N ASN A 481 22.20 2.14 -11.50
CA ASN A 481 23.15 1.09 -11.12
C ASN A 481 23.58 1.27 -9.66
N LEU A 482 22.74 0.80 -8.73
CA LEU A 482 22.94 1.06 -7.30
C LEU A 482 24.16 0.32 -6.71
N SER A 483 24.78 -0.58 -7.47
CA SER A 483 26.10 -1.15 -7.12
C SER A 483 27.24 -0.13 -7.22
N GLN A 484 27.04 0.99 -7.91
CA GLN A 484 28.02 2.07 -8.06
C GLN A 484 27.72 3.27 -7.15
N VAL A 485 26.53 3.30 -6.53
CA VAL A 485 26.15 4.36 -5.61
C VAL A 485 26.81 4.11 -4.26
N THR A 486 27.34 5.18 -3.66
CA THR A 486 27.90 5.09 -2.31
C THR A 486 26.80 4.73 -1.31
N ALA A 487 26.89 3.55 -0.73
CA ALA A 487 26.00 3.11 0.34
C ALA A 487 26.40 3.78 1.67
N GLY A 488 25.94 5.00 1.90
CA GLY A 488 26.25 5.76 3.11
C GLY A 488 25.64 5.14 4.37
N GLN A 489 26.19 5.48 5.54
CA GLN A 489 25.67 5.04 6.84
C GLN A 489 24.20 5.40 7.07
N SER A 490 23.70 6.44 6.41
CA SER A 490 22.29 6.85 6.47
C SER A 490 21.33 5.73 6.04
N ASN A 491 21.75 4.82 5.15
CA ASN A 491 20.94 3.65 4.74
C ASN A 491 20.60 2.74 5.92
N SER A 492 21.50 2.61 6.90
CA SER A 492 21.28 1.79 8.10
C SER A 492 20.09 2.24 8.94
N ALA A 493 19.64 3.47 8.71
CA ALA A 493 18.51 4.10 9.34
C ALA A 493 17.19 3.81 8.60
N TYR A 494 17.21 3.03 7.52
CA TYR A 494 16.06 2.63 6.72
C TYR A 494 16.01 1.10 6.55
N ALA A 495 14.81 0.53 6.53
CA ALA A 495 14.57 -0.88 6.21
C ALA A 495 14.05 -0.99 4.77
N LEU A 496 14.60 -1.92 3.98
CA LEU A 496 14.17 -2.15 2.60
C LEU A 496 12.70 -2.61 2.58
N SER A 497 11.89 -1.97 1.74
CA SER A 497 10.51 -2.37 1.47
C SER A 497 10.35 -3.02 0.09
N MET A 498 11.17 -2.60 -0.87
CA MET A 498 11.18 -3.13 -2.24
C MET A 498 12.59 -3.13 -2.82
N LEU A 499 12.92 -4.16 -3.60
CA LEU A 499 14.18 -4.27 -4.34
C LEU A 499 13.93 -4.82 -5.74
N ARG A 500 14.42 -4.14 -6.79
CA ARG A 500 14.62 -4.74 -8.12
C ARG A 500 16.10 -5.05 -8.31
N VAL A 501 16.41 -6.29 -8.70
CA VAL A 501 17.80 -6.77 -8.80
C VAL A 501 17.99 -7.63 -10.05
N ASP A 502 19.12 -7.43 -10.73
CA ASP A 502 19.63 -8.36 -11.73
C ASP A 502 20.71 -9.24 -11.10
N ASN A 503 20.63 -10.55 -11.35
CA ASN A 503 21.71 -11.48 -11.06
C ASN A 503 22.54 -11.69 -12.33
N LEU A 504 23.85 -11.61 -12.20
CA LEU A 504 24.81 -11.70 -13.30
C LEU A 504 25.64 -12.98 -13.17
N GLY A 505 25.73 -13.74 -14.26
CA GLY A 505 26.61 -14.91 -14.35
C GLY A 505 28.09 -14.52 -14.52
N VAL A 506 28.97 -15.51 -14.61
CA VAL A 506 30.44 -15.33 -14.74
C VAL A 506 30.80 -14.44 -15.94
N ALA A 507 30.08 -14.55 -17.06
CA ALA A 507 30.31 -13.77 -18.27
C ALA A 507 29.71 -12.34 -18.22
N GLY A 508 29.13 -11.92 -17.08
CA GLY A 508 28.48 -10.61 -16.91
C GLY A 508 27.08 -10.48 -17.53
N ALA A 509 26.57 -11.54 -18.17
CA ALA A 509 25.20 -11.57 -18.71
C ALA A 509 24.17 -11.72 -17.57
N VAL A 510 23.01 -11.05 -17.72
CA VAL A 510 21.89 -11.17 -16.78
C VAL A 510 21.29 -12.57 -16.87
N THR A 511 21.43 -13.37 -15.83
CA THR A 511 20.86 -14.73 -15.71
C THR A 511 19.40 -14.66 -15.28
N SER A 512 19.11 -13.89 -14.22
CA SER A 512 17.78 -13.64 -13.69
C SER A 512 17.56 -12.17 -13.29
N SER A 513 16.30 -11.74 -13.23
CA SER A 513 15.93 -10.38 -12.81
C SER A 513 14.63 -10.44 -12.02
N TYR A 514 14.64 -9.91 -10.79
CA TYR A 514 13.52 -10.02 -9.87
C TYR A 514 13.08 -8.66 -9.33
N TYR A 515 11.78 -8.52 -9.14
CA TYR A 515 11.17 -7.56 -8.22
C TYR A 515 10.86 -8.30 -6.92
N LEU A 516 11.30 -7.73 -5.80
CA LEU A 516 11.15 -8.29 -4.46
C LEU A 516 10.41 -7.28 -3.59
N GLY A 517 9.15 -7.54 -3.30
CA GLY A 517 8.38 -6.85 -2.26
C GLY A 517 8.72 -7.44 -0.90
N ILE A 518 9.71 -6.87 -0.23
CA ILE A 518 10.28 -7.40 1.02
C ILE A 518 9.23 -7.51 2.14
N ASN A 519 8.27 -6.58 2.15
CA ASN A 519 7.20 -6.54 3.15
C ASN A 519 6.00 -7.43 2.80
N THR A 520 5.71 -7.63 1.51
CA THR A 520 4.55 -8.41 1.06
C THR A 520 4.90 -9.86 0.72
N GLY A 521 6.19 -10.22 0.78
CA GLY A 521 6.69 -11.52 0.32
C GLY A 521 6.53 -11.72 -1.19
N ARG A 522 6.31 -10.65 -1.96
CA ARG A 522 6.05 -10.74 -3.40
C ARG A 522 7.35 -10.88 -4.18
N VAL A 523 7.46 -11.92 -5.01
CA VAL A 523 8.54 -12.08 -5.99
C VAL A 523 7.93 -11.99 -7.38
N SER A 524 8.50 -11.15 -8.24
CA SER A 524 8.11 -11.09 -9.64
C SER A 524 9.30 -11.23 -10.59
N ASP A 525 9.25 -12.23 -11.48
CA ASP A 525 10.22 -12.36 -12.57
C ASP A 525 10.05 -11.20 -13.57
N GLN A 526 11.12 -10.45 -13.78
CA GLN A 526 11.16 -9.30 -14.68
C GLN A 526 11.69 -9.65 -16.08
N LYS A 527 12.25 -10.86 -16.25
CA LYS A 527 12.90 -11.30 -17.48
C LYS A 527 12.02 -12.25 -18.28
N ARG A 528 11.37 -13.21 -17.62
CA ARG A 528 10.46 -14.17 -18.24
C ARG A 528 9.02 -13.66 -18.15
N LYS A 529 8.23 -13.89 -19.20
CA LYS A 529 6.80 -13.53 -19.28
C LYS A 529 6.02 -14.70 -19.86
N ASN A 530 4.70 -14.67 -19.70
CA ASN A 530 3.77 -15.64 -20.29
C ASN A 530 4.10 -17.09 -19.91
N PHE A 531 4.07 -17.38 -18.61
CA PHE A 531 4.33 -18.72 -18.07
C PHE A 531 3.15 -19.65 -18.35
N SER A 532 3.43 -20.87 -18.81
CA SER A 532 2.50 -21.98 -18.63
C SER A 532 2.47 -22.40 -17.15
N LEU A 533 1.44 -23.13 -16.73
CA LEU A 533 1.35 -23.61 -15.34
C LEU A 533 2.55 -24.51 -14.96
N ALA A 534 2.98 -25.39 -15.87
CA ALA A 534 4.16 -26.23 -15.65
C ALA A 534 5.45 -25.39 -15.51
N ALA A 535 5.65 -24.39 -16.38
CA ALA A 535 6.82 -23.51 -16.28
C ALA A 535 6.80 -22.65 -15.00
N LEU A 536 5.61 -22.26 -14.53
CA LEU A 536 5.44 -21.55 -13.26
C LEU A 536 5.75 -22.47 -12.06
N ARG A 537 5.29 -23.73 -12.09
CA ARG A 537 5.63 -24.74 -11.08
C ARG A 537 7.14 -24.88 -10.93
N ASP A 538 7.84 -25.12 -12.04
CA ASP A 538 9.30 -25.29 -12.05
C ASP A 538 10.02 -24.02 -11.55
N TRP A 539 9.49 -22.84 -11.89
CA TRP A 539 10.00 -21.57 -11.38
C TRP A 539 9.78 -21.42 -9.87
N LEU A 540 8.65 -21.87 -9.31
CA LEU A 540 8.41 -21.84 -7.86
C LEU A 540 9.36 -22.76 -7.10
N ASP A 541 9.61 -23.95 -7.61
CA ASP A 541 10.54 -24.91 -7.00
C ASP A 541 11.96 -24.33 -6.96
N ASP A 542 12.35 -23.68 -8.06
CA ASP A 542 13.64 -23.01 -8.19
C ASP A 542 13.79 -21.81 -7.22
N ILE A 543 12.78 -20.94 -7.13
CA ILE A 543 12.78 -19.78 -6.22
C ILE A 543 12.85 -20.22 -4.75
N THR A 544 12.04 -21.21 -4.37
CA THR A 544 12.02 -21.71 -2.99
C THR A 544 13.31 -22.46 -2.61
N GLY A 545 13.93 -23.16 -3.56
CA GLY A 545 15.26 -23.74 -3.39
C GLY A 545 16.31 -22.69 -3.01
N VAL A 546 16.28 -21.51 -3.64
CA VAL A 546 17.21 -20.41 -3.32
C VAL A 546 16.87 -19.74 -1.99
N MET A 547 15.58 -19.53 -1.69
CA MET A 547 15.15 -18.96 -0.41
C MET A 547 15.59 -19.81 0.79
N THR A 548 15.66 -21.13 0.63
CA THR A 548 16.07 -22.06 1.68
C THR A 548 17.59 -22.22 1.80
N SER A 549 18.37 -21.99 0.74
CA SER A 549 19.81 -22.26 0.71
C SER A 549 20.73 -21.27 1.46
N ARG A 550 20.18 -20.26 2.16
CA ARG A 550 20.91 -19.24 2.96
C ARG A 550 22.30 -18.87 2.39
N SER A 551 22.33 -18.15 1.28
CA SER A 551 23.57 -17.58 0.74
C SER A 551 23.87 -16.22 1.39
N ASN A 552 25.00 -16.12 2.10
CA ASN A 552 25.50 -14.88 2.72
C ASN A 552 26.15 -13.88 1.73
N GLY A 553 26.00 -14.08 0.42
CA GLY A 553 26.58 -13.22 -0.63
C GLY A 553 25.71 -12.02 -0.95
N GLY A 554 25.54 -11.09 0.00
CA GLY A 554 24.78 -9.86 -0.25
C GLY A 554 25.62 -8.78 -0.94
N ASN A 555 24.99 -7.98 -1.82
CA ASN A 555 25.58 -6.74 -2.33
C ASN A 555 25.71 -5.70 -1.20
N ASP A 556 26.83 -4.96 -1.13
CA ASP A 556 27.08 -3.92 -0.12
C ASP A 556 25.93 -2.92 0.03
N PHE A 557 25.33 -2.52 -1.09
CA PHE A 557 24.19 -1.60 -1.08
C PHE A 557 23.01 -2.20 -0.29
N ILE A 558 22.67 -3.46 -0.53
CA ILE A 558 21.59 -4.16 0.19
C ILE A 558 21.94 -4.31 1.67
N GLN A 559 23.18 -4.70 1.96
CA GLN A 559 23.66 -4.90 3.32
C GLN A 559 23.78 -3.59 4.12
N SER A 560 23.79 -2.43 3.47
CA SER A 560 23.82 -1.14 4.16
C SER A 560 22.52 -0.79 4.91
N PHE A 561 21.38 -1.36 4.50
CA PHE A 561 20.07 -1.10 5.11
C PHE A 561 19.87 -1.82 6.45
N ALA A 562 18.95 -1.34 7.27
CA ALA A 562 18.55 -1.99 8.52
C ALA A 562 18.05 -3.42 8.27
N GLN A 563 18.54 -4.37 9.08
CA GLN A 563 18.12 -5.77 9.04
C GLN A 563 17.16 -6.07 10.20
N PRO A 564 16.22 -7.01 10.03
CA PRO A 564 15.32 -7.39 11.12
C PRO A 564 16.08 -7.98 12.31
N VAL A 565 15.66 -7.64 13.53
CA VAL A 565 16.17 -8.23 14.77
C VAL A 565 15.28 -9.38 15.22
N LYS A 566 15.90 -10.41 15.81
CA LYS A 566 15.20 -11.62 16.27
C LYS A 566 14.60 -11.51 17.67
N TYR A 567 14.89 -10.46 18.43
CA TYR A 567 14.34 -10.26 19.76
C TYR A 567 13.17 -9.28 19.70
N THR A 568 12.27 -9.39 20.69
CA THR A 568 11.18 -8.43 20.89
C THR A 568 11.51 -7.58 22.12
N PRO A 569 11.34 -6.25 22.06
CA PRO A 569 11.54 -5.39 23.22
C PRO A 569 10.63 -5.80 24.39
N GLN A 570 11.16 -5.74 25.62
CA GLN A 570 10.40 -6.10 26.83
C GLN A 570 9.47 -4.96 27.29
N GLU A 571 9.83 -3.72 26.97
CA GLU A 571 9.02 -2.54 27.30
C GLU A 571 7.94 -2.30 26.25
N ALA A 572 6.84 -1.66 26.65
CA ALA A 572 5.84 -1.18 25.70
C ALA A 572 6.41 -0.08 24.80
N PRO A 573 5.94 0.05 23.54
CA PRO A 573 6.42 1.10 22.65
C PRO A 573 6.10 2.48 23.24
N SER A 574 7.01 3.43 23.04
CA SER A 574 6.85 4.83 23.47
C SER A 574 5.83 5.59 22.63
N SER A 575 5.70 5.21 21.35
CA SER A 575 4.72 5.78 20.43
C SER A 575 4.40 4.83 19.27
N VAL A 576 3.25 5.05 18.64
CA VAL A 576 2.78 4.36 17.45
C VAL A 576 2.34 5.38 16.42
N ILE A 577 2.66 5.10 15.16
CA ILE A 577 2.24 5.87 14.00
C ILE A 577 1.37 4.93 13.16
N LEU A 578 0.14 5.36 12.88
CA LEU A 578 -0.79 4.68 11.97
C LEU A 578 -0.82 5.45 10.66
N ASP A 579 -0.65 4.77 9.53
CA ASP A 579 -0.76 5.36 8.20
C ASP A 579 -2.19 5.15 7.69
N LEU A 580 -3.01 6.21 7.72
CA LEU A 580 -4.38 6.19 7.19
C LEU A 580 -4.48 6.94 5.86
N SER A 581 -3.35 7.17 5.18
CA SER A 581 -3.31 7.93 3.92
C SER A 581 -3.96 7.21 2.74
N ASP A 582 -4.21 5.90 2.86
CA ASP A 582 -4.95 5.10 1.86
C ASP A 582 -6.45 5.41 1.83
N LEU A 583 -6.97 6.17 2.80
CA LEU A 583 -8.36 6.66 2.76
C LEU A 583 -8.47 7.82 1.76
N ASP A 584 -9.46 7.76 0.84
CA ASP A 584 -9.68 8.84 -0.13
C ASP A 584 -9.97 10.21 0.52
N GLN A 585 -10.57 10.20 1.70
CA GLN A 585 -10.93 11.38 2.48
C GLN A 585 -11.11 11.03 3.96
N ALA A 586 -11.23 12.06 4.80
CA ALA A 586 -11.52 11.87 6.21
C ALA A 586 -12.82 11.09 6.43
N VAL A 587 -12.77 10.05 7.28
CA VAL A 587 -13.88 9.13 7.53
C VAL A 587 -14.54 9.42 8.88
N PRO A 588 -15.88 9.52 8.96
CA PRO A 588 -16.57 9.67 10.23
C PRO A 588 -16.57 8.34 10.99
N ILE A 589 -16.20 8.39 12.27
CA ILE A 589 -16.19 7.25 13.18
C ILE A 589 -17.02 7.57 14.43
N LYS A 590 -17.50 6.54 15.12
CA LYS A 590 -18.11 6.63 16.44
C LYS A 590 -17.24 5.93 17.47
N ILE A 591 -16.88 6.64 18.54
CA ILE A 591 -16.25 6.09 19.74
C ILE A 591 -17.26 6.23 20.89
N ASP A 592 -17.72 5.12 21.45
CA ASP A 592 -18.70 5.10 22.56
C ASP A 592 -19.90 6.04 22.32
N ASN A 593 -20.48 5.98 21.11
CA ASN A 593 -21.59 6.83 20.61
C ASN A 593 -21.28 8.31 20.33
N LYS A 594 -20.05 8.81 20.53
CA LYS A 594 -19.64 10.15 20.10
C LYS A 594 -19.02 10.11 18.72
N LYS A 595 -19.42 11.05 17.85
CA LYS A 595 -18.91 11.12 16.48
C LYS A 595 -17.62 11.91 16.43
N TYR A 596 -16.65 11.36 15.72
CA TYR A 596 -15.37 12.00 15.40
C TYR A 596 -15.13 11.90 13.89
N LEU A 597 -14.32 12.80 13.36
CA LEU A 597 -13.87 12.75 11.98
C LEU A 597 -12.39 12.33 11.99
N MET A 598 -12.11 11.13 11.47
CA MET A 598 -10.75 10.60 11.40
C MET A 598 -10.11 11.08 10.09
N PRO A 599 -8.98 11.81 10.13
CA PRO A 599 -8.33 12.28 8.92
C PRO A 599 -7.69 11.11 8.14
N ALA A 600 -7.63 11.27 6.82
CA ALA A 600 -6.90 10.40 5.90
C ALA A 600 -5.40 10.76 5.89
N ASP A 601 -4.74 10.62 7.04
CA ASP A 601 -3.35 11.05 7.24
C ASP A 601 -2.67 10.17 8.32
N PHE A 602 -1.41 10.47 8.62
CA PHE A 602 -0.67 9.82 9.70
C PHE A 602 -1.22 10.20 11.08
N ILE A 603 -1.61 9.19 11.86
CA ILE A 603 -2.06 9.36 13.24
C ILE A 603 -0.95 8.98 14.21
N TYR A 604 -0.56 9.91 15.06
CA TYR A 604 0.46 9.70 16.10
C TYR A 604 -0.20 9.42 17.45
N LEU A 605 0.08 8.24 18.00
CA LEU A 605 -0.36 7.81 19.32
C LEU A 605 0.85 7.77 20.26
N LYS A 606 0.73 8.45 21.41
CA LYS A 606 1.78 8.47 22.43
C LYS A 606 1.41 7.57 23.60
N ASN A 607 2.37 6.80 24.09
CA ASN A 607 2.16 5.98 25.28
C ASN A 607 2.17 6.85 26.54
N ASN A 608 1.13 6.73 27.37
CA ASN A 608 1.01 7.43 28.65
C ASN A 608 1.32 6.55 29.88
N GLY A 609 1.85 5.34 29.67
CA GLY A 609 2.14 4.34 30.68
C GLY A 609 1.06 3.27 30.84
N LYS A 610 -0.14 3.47 30.29
CA LYS A 610 -1.23 2.46 30.28
C LYS A 610 -1.76 2.17 28.89
N SER A 611 -1.88 3.20 28.05
CA SER A 611 -2.45 3.11 26.71
C SER A 611 -1.75 4.08 25.75
N LEU A 612 -1.91 3.82 24.46
CA LEU A 612 -1.56 4.70 23.37
C LEU A 612 -2.71 5.67 23.12
N ILE A 613 -2.43 6.97 23.24
CA ILE A 613 -3.43 8.03 23.13
C ILE A 613 -3.04 9.01 22.02
N GLY A 614 -4.00 9.34 21.17
CA GLY A 614 -3.88 10.37 20.13
C GLY A 614 -5.12 10.41 19.24
N HIS A 615 -5.47 11.59 18.71
CA HIS A 615 -6.63 11.78 17.82
C HIS A 615 -7.93 11.12 18.34
N HIS A 616 -8.24 11.29 19.63
CA HIS A 616 -9.40 10.70 20.34
C HIS A 616 -9.38 9.18 20.52
N LEU A 617 -8.36 8.48 20.03
CA LEU A 617 -8.18 7.05 20.23
C LEU A 617 -7.45 6.77 21.55
N ALA A 618 -7.89 5.71 22.24
CA ALA A 618 -7.18 5.10 23.36
C ALA A 618 -7.06 3.59 23.08
N LEU A 619 -5.86 3.16 22.68
CA LEU A 619 -5.57 1.79 22.26
C LEU A 619 -4.50 1.15 23.16
N THR A 620 -4.54 -0.17 23.30
CA THR A 620 -3.47 -0.97 23.90
C THR A 620 -2.85 -1.86 22.84
N ILE A 621 -1.61 -2.27 23.07
CA ILE A 621 -0.93 -3.23 22.18
C ILE A 621 -0.85 -4.57 22.87
N LYS A 622 -1.14 -5.60 22.09
CA LYS A 622 -0.80 -6.98 22.38
C LYS A 622 0.12 -7.50 21.28
N LEU A 623 1.00 -8.44 21.65
CA LEU A 623 1.75 -9.21 20.68
C LEU A 623 1.04 -10.54 20.45
N ASP A 624 0.80 -10.89 19.20
CA ASP A 624 0.33 -12.23 18.85
C ASP A 624 1.46 -13.27 18.93
N ASP A 625 1.13 -14.55 18.73
CA ASP A 625 2.09 -15.66 18.76
C ASP A 625 3.20 -15.52 17.70
N SER A 626 2.95 -14.73 16.65
CA SER A 626 3.90 -14.39 15.59
C SER A 626 4.69 -13.09 15.88
N ARG A 627 4.59 -12.56 17.10
CA ARG A 627 5.24 -11.33 17.57
C ARG A 627 4.81 -10.07 16.81
N ARG A 628 3.60 -10.05 16.26
CA ARG A 628 3.03 -8.86 15.62
C ARG A 628 2.23 -8.05 16.61
N ILE A 629 2.24 -6.74 16.40
CA ILE A 629 1.44 -5.79 17.17
C ILE A 629 -0.02 -5.86 16.72
N GLU A 630 -0.90 -6.21 17.63
CA GLU A 630 -2.35 -6.11 17.52
C GLU A 630 -2.83 -4.98 18.44
N LEU A 631 -3.62 -4.07 17.89
CA LEU A 631 -4.26 -2.97 18.59
C LEU A 631 -5.58 -3.47 19.19
N GLU A 632 -5.75 -3.26 20.48
CA GLU A 632 -6.95 -3.60 21.23
C GLU A 632 -7.50 -2.33 21.91
N THR A 633 -8.80 -2.30 22.18
CA THR A 633 -9.39 -1.25 23.01
C THR A 633 -10.66 -1.77 23.68
N PRO A 634 -10.94 -1.35 24.93
CA PRO A 634 -12.23 -1.64 25.56
C PRO A 634 -13.37 -0.77 25.01
N GLN A 635 -13.06 0.28 24.22
CA GLN A 635 -14.05 1.19 23.65
C GLN A 635 -14.64 0.63 22.37
N GLN A 636 -15.93 0.86 22.12
CA GLN A 636 -16.52 0.48 20.84
C GLN A 636 -16.21 1.57 19.80
N ILE A 637 -15.33 1.24 18.84
CA ILE A 637 -14.96 2.15 17.74
C ILE A 637 -15.45 1.57 16.41
N VAL A 638 -16.36 2.26 15.75
CA VAL A 638 -16.95 1.81 14.48
C VAL A 638 -16.98 2.92 13.44
N PHE A 639 -16.96 2.55 12.16
CA PHE A 639 -17.27 3.46 11.07
C PHE A 639 -18.73 3.96 11.17
N ASP A 640 -18.96 5.26 10.94
CA ASP A 640 -20.30 5.84 10.82
C ASP A 640 -20.60 6.06 9.33
N PRO A 641 -21.72 5.58 8.75
CA PRO A 641 -22.83 4.88 9.37
C PRO A 641 -22.80 3.35 9.24
N SER A 642 -21.76 2.75 8.63
CA SER A 642 -21.73 1.31 8.35
C SER A 642 -21.80 0.45 9.61
N GLY A 643 -21.23 0.93 10.72
CA GLY A 643 -21.15 0.19 11.98
C GLY A 643 -20.08 -0.90 11.97
N GLU A 644 -19.25 -0.96 10.93
CA GLU A 644 -18.11 -1.87 10.83
C GLU A 644 -17.04 -1.51 11.87
N ASP A 645 -16.36 -2.52 12.39
CA ASP A 645 -15.31 -2.35 13.40
C ASP A 645 -14.14 -1.56 12.82
N PHE A 646 -13.86 -0.40 13.40
CA PHE A 646 -12.77 0.46 12.97
C PHE A 646 -11.41 -0.06 13.48
N VAL A 647 -11.36 -0.75 14.61
CA VAL A 647 -10.14 -1.34 15.17
C VAL A 647 -9.63 -2.46 14.27
N ASP A 648 -10.53 -3.25 13.70
CA ASP A 648 -10.18 -4.26 12.67
C ASP A 648 -9.59 -3.62 11.41
N TYR A 649 -10.05 -2.41 11.05
CA TYR A 649 -9.42 -1.64 9.97
C TYR A 649 -8.03 -1.15 10.38
N LEU A 650 -7.86 -0.58 11.58
CA LEU A 650 -6.56 -0.13 12.09
C LEU A 650 -5.52 -1.26 12.15
N ASN A 651 -5.93 -2.47 12.53
CA ASN A 651 -5.07 -3.65 12.56
C ASN A 651 -4.64 -4.15 11.17
N ARG A 652 -5.33 -3.71 10.10
CA ARG A 652 -4.95 -3.97 8.70
C ARG A 652 -4.17 -2.80 8.08
N ALA A 653 -4.26 -1.61 8.66
CA ALA A 653 -3.54 -0.43 8.20
C ALA A 653 -2.03 -0.53 8.49
N PRO A 654 -1.17 0.10 7.66
CA PRO A 654 0.26 0.14 7.96
C PRO A 654 0.53 0.84 9.29
N LEU A 655 1.34 0.18 10.13
CA LEU A 655 1.62 0.59 11.50
C LEU A 655 3.12 0.60 11.76
N LYS A 656 3.57 1.60 12.52
CA LYS A 656 4.95 1.73 12.99
C LYS A 656 4.98 1.99 14.49
N ALA A 657 5.66 1.14 15.26
CA ALA A 657 5.81 1.33 16.71
C ALA A 657 7.27 1.60 17.08
N LEU A 658 7.50 2.59 17.94
CA LEU A 658 8.81 3.07 18.36
C LEU A 658 9.07 2.66 19.81
N TYR A 659 10.23 2.09 20.09
CA TYR A 659 10.63 1.64 21.43
C TYR A 659 11.80 2.47 21.97
N ASN A 660 11.92 2.57 23.30
CA ASN A 660 12.96 3.37 23.96
C ASN A 660 14.37 2.78 23.79
N ASP A 661 14.48 1.47 23.56
CA ASP A 661 15.76 0.78 23.30
C ASP A 661 16.30 1.01 21.87
N GLY A 662 15.62 1.85 21.07
CA GLY A 662 15.96 2.14 19.68
C GLY A 662 15.40 1.13 18.68
N THR A 663 14.64 0.12 19.13
CA THR A 663 13.93 -0.79 18.24
C THR A 663 12.72 -0.10 17.63
N THR A 664 12.43 -0.40 16.37
CA THR A 664 11.22 0.04 15.67
C THR A 664 10.53 -1.16 15.05
N TYR A 665 9.23 -1.31 15.30
CA TYR A 665 8.39 -2.26 14.60
C TYR A 665 7.82 -1.61 13.34
N ILE A 666 7.98 -2.24 12.18
CA ILE A 666 7.42 -1.81 10.90
C ILE A 666 7.02 -3.08 10.12
N ASN A 667 5.80 -3.12 9.59
CA ASN A 667 5.34 -4.18 8.67
C ASN A 667 5.61 -5.60 9.18
N GLY A 668 5.24 -5.89 10.42
CA GLY A 668 5.37 -7.25 10.99
C GLY A 668 6.72 -7.59 11.59
N ARG A 669 7.72 -6.70 11.51
CA ARG A 669 9.10 -7.00 11.93
C ARG A 669 9.70 -5.90 12.79
N PHE A 670 10.60 -6.30 13.68
CA PHE A 670 11.40 -5.38 14.48
C PHE A 670 12.72 -5.09 13.78
N TYR A 671 13.11 -3.81 13.74
CA TYR A 671 14.35 -3.32 13.17
C TYR A 671 15.09 -2.48 14.21
N ARG A 672 16.42 -2.48 14.12
CA ARG A 672 17.26 -1.57 14.91
C ARG A 672 18.31 -0.95 14.00
N VAL A 673 18.55 0.34 14.20
CA VAL A 673 19.64 1.04 13.50
C VAL A 673 20.96 0.50 14.03
N LEU A 674 21.70 -0.18 13.17
CA LEU A 674 23.05 -0.67 13.44
C LEU A 674 23.96 -0.15 12.34
N LEU A 675 24.98 0.60 12.74
CA LEU A 675 25.96 1.13 11.81
C LEU A 675 26.73 -0.04 11.16
N PRO A 676 27.19 0.09 9.91
CA PRO A 676 27.80 -1.01 9.17
C PRO A 676 28.98 -1.68 9.91
N TYR A 677 29.82 -0.90 10.63
CA TYR A 677 30.95 -1.47 11.39
C TYR A 677 30.53 -2.29 12.63
N GLN A 678 29.31 -2.09 13.14
CA GLN A 678 28.77 -2.86 14.26
C GLN A 678 28.24 -4.22 13.80
N ARG A 679 28.23 -4.46 12.48
CA ARG A 679 27.85 -5.72 11.87
C ARG A 679 29.12 -6.51 11.55
N GLU A 680 28.99 -7.83 11.41
CA GLU A 680 30.05 -8.72 10.94
C GLU A 680 30.27 -8.56 9.41
N ILE A 681 30.45 -7.32 8.94
CA ILE A 681 30.73 -7.02 7.54
C ILE A 681 32.24 -7.05 7.33
N ASP A 682 32.69 -7.79 6.32
CA ASP A 682 34.08 -7.72 5.87
C ASP A 682 34.32 -6.42 5.09
N LEU A 683 34.84 -5.42 5.78
CA LEU A 683 35.08 -4.10 5.21
C LEU A 683 36.07 -4.13 4.04
N LYS A 684 36.97 -5.14 3.96
CA LYS A 684 37.98 -5.25 2.88
C LYS A 684 37.37 -5.56 1.53
N THR A 685 36.25 -6.27 1.51
CA THR A 685 35.55 -6.65 0.28
C THR A 685 34.45 -5.65 -0.10
N SER A 686 34.23 -4.63 0.74
CA SER A 686 33.19 -3.61 0.53
C SER A 686 33.59 -2.49 -0.44
N ALA A 687 32.60 -1.81 -1.00
CA ALA A 687 32.76 -0.60 -1.79
C ALA A 687 33.48 0.52 -1.02
N PHE A 688 33.44 0.51 0.32
CA PHE A 688 34.24 1.43 1.14
C PHE A 688 35.74 1.21 0.90
N ALA A 689 36.21 -0.04 0.91
CA ALA A 689 37.62 -0.35 0.67
C ALA A 689 38.08 0.09 -0.72
N SER A 690 37.21 0.02 -1.74
CA SER A 690 37.55 0.44 -3.10
C SER A 690 37.90 1.94 -3.24
N SER A 691 37.47 2.76 -2.28
CA SER A 691 37.80 4.20 -2.24
C SER A 691 39.15 4.50 -1.60
N MET A 692 39.78 3.51 -0.97
CA MET A 692 41.07 3.65 -0.32
C MET A 692 42.15 2.84 -1.04
N THR A 693 43.36 3.35 -1.11
CA THR A 693 44.48 2.64 -1.73
C THR A 693 45.74 2.81 -0.89
N GLY A 694 46.33 1.69 -0.50
CA GLY A 694 47.63 1.65 0.19
C GLY A 694 48.74 1.95 -0.82
N VAL A 695 49.59 2.91 -0.49
CA VAL A 695 50.74 3.34 -1.29
C VAL A 695 51.97 3.24 -0.41
N THR A 696 52.81 2.24 -0.66
CA THR A 696 54.00 1.94 0.16
C THR A 696 54.93 3.15 0.28
N GLU A 697 55.07 3.93 -0.79
CA GLU A 697 55.91 5.13 -0.85
C GLU A 697 55.48 6.22 0.13
N LEU A 698 54.18 6.30 0.47
CA LEU A 698 53.63 7.26 1.44
C LEU A 698 53.99 6.93 2.91
N GLY A 699 54.51 5.73 3.16
CA GLY A 699 55.04 5.29 4.46
C GLY A 699 56.55 5.52 4.63
N SER A 700 57.23 6.07 3.62
CA SER A 700 58.71 6.18 3.64
C SER A 700 59.23 7.03 4.79
N ASN A 701 60.25 6.54 5.51
CA ASN A 701 60.88 7.29 6.58
C ASN A 701 61.46 8.61 6.09
N GLY A 702 61.19 9.70 6.82
CA GLY A 702 61.68 11.04 6.45
C GLY A 702 60.85 11.73 5.36
N LEU A 703 59.81 11.10 4.81
CA LEU A 703 58.91 11.76 3.85
C LEU A 703 58.27 13.00 4.47
N THR A 704 58.22 14.07 3.68
CA THR A 704 57.62 15.36 4.04
C THR A 704 56.50 15.72 3.06
N GLU A 705 55.72 16.75 3.37
CA GLU A 705 54.65 17.21 2.48
C GLU A 705 55.22 17.88 1.21
N LYS A 706 56.04 18.91 1.40
CA LYS A 706 56.55 19.83 0.35
C LYS A 706 58.08 19.89 0.25
N GLY A 707 58.80 19.13 1.08
CA GLY A 707 60.26 19.17 1.19
C GLY A 707 60.77 19.82 2.47
N VAL A 708 62.10 19.87 2.62
CA VAL A 708 62.74 20.42 3.83
C VAL A 708 62.77 21.95 3.77
N LEU A 709 62.02 22.59 4.67
CA LEU A 709 61.92 24.04 4.78
C LEU A 709 63.08 24.62 5.60
N HIS A 710 63.91 25.48 4.99
CA HIS A 710 64.98 26.23 5.65
C HIS A 710 64.86 27.72 5.32
N LYS A 711 64.76 28.59 6.35
CA LYS A 711 64.69 30.06 6.20
C LYS A 711 63.68 30.52 5.13
N ASN A 712 62.45 30.00 5.18
CA ASN A 712 61.35 30.27 4.25
C ASN A 712 61.57 29.81 2.79
N SER A 713 62.47 28.84 2.54
CA SER A 713 62.64 28.23 1.21
C SER A 713 62.82 26.72 1.33
N TYR A 714 62.22 25.96 0.40
CA TYR A 714 62.36 24.51 0.33
C TYR A 714 63.70 24.14 -0.30
N SER A 715 64.65 23.72 0.53
CA SER A 715 66.06 23.58 0.15
C SER A 715 66.35 22.50 -0.91
N GLY A 716 65.51 21.46 -1.00
CA GLY A 716 65.65 20.38 -1.96
C GLY A 716 64.99 20.63 -3.32
N THR A 717 64.22 21.72 -3.47
CA THR A 717 63.51 22.05 -4.72
C THR A 717 64.47 22.55 -5.79
N GLN A 718 64.33 22.03 -7.02
CA GLN A 718 65.08 22.42 -8.21
C GLN A 718 64.17 23.17 -9.21
N PRO A 719 64.73 23.87 -10.22
CA PRO A 719 63.94 24.58 -11.22
C PRO A 719 62.89 23.73 -11.94
N ASP A 720 63.13 22.44 -12.08
CA ASP A 720 62.31 21.48 -12.84
C ASP A 720 61.77 20.31 -11.99
N ALA A 721 62.05 20.27 -10.69
CA ALA A 721 61.62 19.18 -9.80
C ALA A 721 61.37 19.67 -8.37
N PHE A 722 60.35 19.12 -7.72
CA PHE A 722 60.15 19.27 -6.27
C PHE A 722 61.22 18.49 -5.48
N ASP A 723 61.33 18.78 -4.18
CA ASP A 723 62.21 18.05 -3.26
C ASP A 723 61.92 16.53 -3.32
N PRO A 724 62.91 15.68 -3.69
CA PRO A 724 62.71 14.23 -3.85
C PRO A 724 62.15 13.51 -2.61
N GLY A 725 62.35 14.07 -1.41
CA GLY A 725 61.82 13.53 -0.14
C GLY A 725 60.40 14.01 0.19
N SER A 726 59.62 14.46 -0.79
CA SER A 726 58.29 15.04 -0.59
C SER A 726 57.16 14.32 -1.34
N ILE A 727 55.94 14.39 -0.82
CA ILE A 727 54.74 13.90 -1.52
C ILE A 727 54.52 14.68 -2.82
N PHE A 728 54.86 15.97 -2.86
CA PHE A 728 54.79 16.78 -4.07
C PHE A 728 55.65 16.19 -5.20
N ALA A 729 56.87 15.72 -4.90
CA ALA A 729 57.69 15.02 -5.89
C ALA A 729 57.10 13.66 -6.32
N LEU A 730 56.47 12.92 -5.40
CA LEU A 730 55.77 11.67 -5.72
C LEU A 730 54.61 11.90 -6.71
N LEU A 731 53.79 12.94 -6.48
CA LEU A 731 52.70 13.32 -7.39
C LEU A 731 53.23 13.82 -8.74
N ASP A 732 54.29 14.61 -8.72
CA ASP A 732 54.92 15.16 -9.92
C ASP A 732 55.47 14.06 -10.85
N ARG A 733 55.90 12.91 -10.29
CA ARG A 733 56.30 11.72 -11.05
C ARG A 733 55.17 11.07 -11.85
N LEU A 734 53.89 11.36 -11.53
CA LEU A 734 52.75 10.84 -12.31
C LEU A 734 52.71 11.38 -13.74
N ARG A 735 53.41 12.50 -14.03
CA ARG A 735 53.54 13.05 -15.38
C ARG A 735 54.43 12.23 -16.31
N LEU A 736 55.29 11.38 -15.74
CA LEU A 736 56.28 10.66 -16.52
C LEU A 736 55.58 9.62 -17.41
N PRO A 737 56.05 9.42 -18.66
CA PRO A 737 55.44 8.48 -19.59
C PRO A 737 55.55 7.02 -19.13
N LYS A 738 56.54 6.72 -18.28
CA LYS A 738 56.70 5.42 -17.61
C LYS A 738 57.05 5.64 -16.14
N ILE A 739 56.31 4.97 -15.25
CA ILE A 739 56.65 4.86 -13.83
C ILE A 739 57.48 3.60 -13.65
N ALA A 740 58.54 3.68 -12.84
CA ALA A 740 59.41 2.54 -12.57
C ALA A 740 58.61 1.40 -11.90
N SER A 741 58.89 0.16 -12.31
CA SER A 741 58.16 -1.03 -11.87
C SER A 741 58.36 -1.36 -10.38
N ASP A 742 59.38 -0.78 -9.75
CA ASP A 742 59.69 -0.87 -8.33
C ASP A 742 58.86 0.09 -7.44
N SER A 743 57.97 0.89 -8.05
CA SER A 743 57.09 1.84 -7.37
C SER A 743 55.60 1.44 -7.54
N PRO A 744 55.15 0.31 -6.97
CA PRO A 744 53.82 -0.26 -7.23
C PRO A 744 52.67 0.64 -6.73
N GLY A 745 52.87 1.40 -5.66
CA GLY A 745 51.86 2.31 -5.14
C GLY A 745 51.66 3.52 -6.06
N LEU A 746 52.75 4.09 -6.59
CA LEU A 746 52.67 5.14 -7.62
C LEU A 746 52.02 4.65 -8.92
N LEU A 747 52.28 3.40 -9.31
CA LEU A 747 51.60 2.79 -10.47
C LEU A 747 50.09 2.67 -10.23
N ALA A 748 49.66 2.28 -9.03
CA ALA A 748 48.24 2.24 -8.68
C ALA A 748 47.59 3.63 -8.73
N MET A 749 48.29 4.67 -8.25
CA MET A 749 47.83 6.07 -8.40
C MET A 749 47.68 6.46 -9.88
N ARG A 750 48.67 6.17 -10.73
CA ARG A 750 48.60 6.47 -12.17
C ARG A 750 47.47 5.73 -12.88
N ASN A 751 47.23 4.46 -12.55
CA ASN A 751 46.15 3.66 -13.12
C ASN A 751 44.75 4.20 -12.75
N SER A 752 44.66 5.01 -11.70
CA SER A 752 43.40 5.67 -11.28
C SER A 752 43.01 6.85 -12.17
N LEU A 753 43.94 7.36 -12.98
CA LEU A 753 43.78 8.47 -13.93
C LEU A 753 44.50 8.13 -15.27
N PRO A 754 43.95 7.21 -16.07
CA PRO A 754 44.56 6.79 -17.33
C PRO A 754 44.57 7.94 -18.34
N GLY A 755 45.65 8.03 -19.12
CA GLY A 755 45.79 9.06 -20.16
C GLY A 755 45.87 10.49 -19.62
N MET A 756 46.34 10.68 -18.38
CA MET A 756 46.51 12.04 -17.86
C MET A 756 47.49 12.84 -18.72
N ASP A 757 47.03 14.02 -19.10
CA ASP A 757 47.61 14.98 -20.03
C ASP A 757 47.74 16.38 -19.40
N ILE A 758 47.11 16.62 -18.23
CA ILE A 758 47.22 17.86 -17.47
C ILE A 758 47.71 17.57 -16.05
N SER A 759 48.71 18.34 -15.60
CA SER A 759 49.13 18.41 -14.20
C SER A 759 49.50 19.85 -13.85
N LEU A 760 48.77 20.43 -12.91
CA LEU A 760 48.92 21.81 -12.45
C LEU A 760 49.10 21.83 -10.93
N CYS A 761 50.18 22.44 -10.44
CA CYS A 761 50.36 22.72 -9.01
C CYS A 761 49.66 24.06 -8.67
N THR A 762 48.58 23.98 -7.90
CA THR A 762 47.77 25.13 -7.51
C THR A 762 48.01 25.62 -6.07
N ASP A 763 48.86 24.93 -5.31
CA ASP A 763 49.30 25.27 -3.94
C ASP A 763 49.58 26.78 -3.76
N MET A 764 49.11 27.35 -2.63
CA MET A 764 49.43 28.65 -1.98
C MET A 764 48.20 29.39 -1.40
N GLY A 765 47.60 28.86 -0.33
CA GLY A 765 46.78 29.55 0.69
C GLY A 765 45.30 29.87 0.38
N THR A 766 44.90 30.07 -0.88
CA THR A 766 43.49 30.25 -1.31
C THR A 766 43.15 29.39 -2.54
N GLU A 767 43.83 28.25 -2.62
CA GLU A 767 43.82 27.31 -3.72
C GLU A 767 42.59 26.39 -3.69
N PRO A 768 42.11 25.95 -4.88
CA PRO A 768 41.07 24.93 -4.97
C PRO A 768 41.58 23.55 -4.52
N ALA A 769 42.87 23.25 -4.72
CA ALA A 769 43.56 22.02 -4.34
C ALA A 769 45.08 22.24 -4.35
N ASP A 770 45.88 21.30 -3.84
CA ASP A 770 47.35 21.35 -3.98
C ASP A 770 47.77 21.09 -5.44
N PHE A 771 47.15 20.08 -6.06
CA PHE A 771 47.29 19.78 -7.48
C PHE A 771 45.94 19.59 -8.16
N VAL A 772 45.87 19.99 -9.42
CA VAL A 772 44.80 19.61 -10.35
C VAL A 772 45.40 18.71 -11.41
N LEU A 773 44.93 17.46 -11.46
CA LEU A 773 45.32 16.47 -12.46
C LEU A 773 44.14 16.21 -13.39
N ALA A 774 44.35 16.08 -14.68
CA ALA A 774 43.27 15.72 -15.59
C ALA A 774 43.72 14.80 -16.73
N SER A 775 42.72 14.10 -17.26
CA SER A 775 42.69 13.34 -18.50
C SER A 775 41.45 13.79 -19.31
N PRO A 776 41.31 13.42 -20.59
CA PRO A 776 40.12 13.75 -21.37
C PRO A 776 38.79 13.26 -20.75
N SER A 777 38.83 12.22 -19.90
CA SER A 777 37.64 11.61 -19.28
C SER A 777 37.50 11.85 -17.77
N LYS A 778 38.49 12.47 -17.12
CA LYS A 778 38.49 12.66 -15.66
C LYS A 778 39.29 13.88 -15.20
N VAL A 779 38.75 14.63 -14.23
CA VAL A 779 39.45 15.71 -13.50
C VAL A 779 39.56 15.32 -12.02
N CYS A 780 40.75 15.45 -11.46
CA CYS A 780 41.05 15.13 -10.06
C CYS A 780 41.61 16.34 -9.33
N PHE A 781 40.98 16.72 -8.20
CA PHE A 781 41.52 17.71 -7.27
C PHE A 781 42.23 16.98 -6.14
N VAL A 782 43.53 17.22 -5.99
CA VAL A 782 44.40 16.49 -5.08
C VAL A 782 44.76 17.36 -3.89
N HIS A 783 44.47 16.86 -2.70
CA HIS A 783 44.79 17.48 -1.42
C HIS A 783 45.80 16.61 -0.67
N VAL A 784 46.87 17.23 -0.20
CA VAL A 784 48.05 16.54 0.32
C VAL A 784 48.25 16.89 1.78
N LYS A 785 48.56 15.88 2.60
CA LYS A 785 49.01 16.08 3.96
C LYS A 785 50.06 15.05 4.34
N CYS A 786 51.15 15.49 4.98
CA CYS A 786 52.14 14.57 5.54
C CYS A 786 52.21 14.67 7.07
N GLY A 787 52.04 13.55 7.74
CA GLY A 787 52.31 13.42 9.17
C GLY A 787 53.81 13.25 9.47
N THR A 788 54.13 13.18 10.76
CA THR A 788 55.50 12.99 11.26
C THR A 788 55.74 11.58 11.83
N ALA A 789 54.73 10.72 11.86
CA ALA A 789 54.84 9.38 12.42
C ALA A 789 55.64 8.44 11.49
N ASN A 790 56.43 7.53 12.07
CA ASN A 790 57.11 6.47 11.31
C ASN A 790 56.22 5.23 11.13
N ALA A 791 55.29 4.99 12.05
CA ALA A 791 54.28 3.95 11.97
C ALA A 791 52.91 4.57 12.27
N PRO A 792 52.27 5.23 11.27
CA PRO A 792 50.98 5.85 11.48
C PRO A 792 49.92 4.80 11.84
N LYS A 793 49.02 5.15 12.76
CA LYS A 793 47.79 4.38 13.02
C LYS A 793 46.67 4.90 12.12
N SER A 794 45.41 4.67 12.48
CA SER A 794 44.23 5.10 11.71
C SER A 794 43.33 6.07 12.48
N ALA A 795 43.92 7.06 13.17
CA ALA A 795 43.18 8.03 13.97
C ALA A 795 42.54 9.14 13.10
N ALA A 796 41.33 9.58 13.47
CA ALA A 796 40.56 10.54 12.67
C ALA A 796 41.27 11.88 12.49
N GLY A 797 41.89 12.39 13.57
CA GLY A 797 42.60 13.67 13.57
C GLY A 797 43.68 13.79 12.49
N SER A 798 44.25 12.66 12.05
CA SER A 798 45.25 12.62 10.97
C SER A 798 44.71 13.01 9.60
N LEU A 799 43.41 12.88 9.36
CA LEU A 799 42.77 13.14 8.06
C LEU A 799 41.82 14.35 8.08
N VAL A 800 41.31 14.76 9.25
CA VAL A 800 40.26 15.80 9.38
C VAL A 800 40.62 17.09 8.64
N GLU A 801 41.85 17.57 8.78
CA GLU A 801 42.28 18.83 8.18
C GLU A 801 42.23 18.77 6.64
N VAL A 802 42.82 17.73 6.05
CA VAL A 802 42.93 17.57 4.60
C VAL A 802 41.60 17.21 3.95
N GLY A 803 40.80 16.34 4.57
CA GLY A 803 39.46 16.03 4.06
C GLY A 803 38.48 17.19 4.21
N GLY A 804 38.61 17.98 5.28
CA GLY A 804 37.85 19.21 5.45
C GLY A 804 38.17 20.27 4.39
N GLN A 805 39.44 20.42 4.01
CA GLN A 805 39.84 21.29 2.89
C GLN A 805 39.28 20.76 1.57
N ALA A 806 39.37 19.46 1.34
CA ALA A 806 38.91 18.82 0.11
C ALA A 806 37.42 19.04 -0.17
N LEU A 807 36.57 18.91 0.85
CA LEU A 807 35.13 19.15 0.69
C LEU A 807 34.75 20.63 0.63
N LYS A 808 35.46 21.53 1.32
CA LYS A 808 35.18 22.98 1.26
C LYS A 808 35.33 23.54 -0.16
N ASN A 809 36.23 22.95 -0.94
CA ASN A 809 36.53 23.38 -2.30
C ASN A 809 35.74 22.63 -3.38
N ILE A 810 34.75 21.80 -2.99
CA ILE A 810 33.92 21.04 -3.93
C ILE A 810 33.17 21.93 -4.93
N SER A 811 32.87 23.17 -4.55
CA SER A 811 32.23 24.19 -5.40
C SER A 811 32.97 24.39 -6.72
N HIS A 812 34.29 24.27 -6.73
CA HIS A 812 35.11 24.40 -7.94
C HIS A 812 34.97 23.23 -8.91
N LEU A 813 34.55 22.05 -8.44
CA LEU A 813 34.29 20.87 -9.28
C LEU A 813 32.85 20.80 -9.81
N ILE A 814 31.91 21.51 -9.17
CA ILE A 814 30.49 21.57 -9.59
C ILE A 814 30.12 22.87 -10.31
N SER A 815 31.01 23.86 -10.34
CA SER A 815 30.73 25.17 -10.92
C SER A 815 30.66 25.12 -12.45
N PHE A 816 29.64 25.77 -13.02
CA PHE A 816 29.53 26.03 -14.46
C PHE A 816 30.27 27.31 -14.90
N ALA A 817 30.87 28.04 -13.96
CA ALA A 817 31.72 29.20 -14.27
C ALA A 817 33.08 28.75 -14.82
N GLU A 818 33.86 29.68 -15.38
CA GLU A 818 35.26 29.40 -15.70
C GLU A 818 36.04 29.04 -14.44
N PHE A 819 36.89 28.00 -14.56
CA PHE A 819 37.85 27.63 -13.54
C PHE A 819 38.88 28.76 -13.41
N SER A 820 38.62 29.63 -12.43
CA SER A 820 39.48 30.76 -12.07
C SER A 820 39.78 30.68 -10.57
N PRO A 821 40.88 30.02 -10.18
CA PRO A 821 41.35 30.00 -8.80
C PRO A 821 41.52 31.42 -8.25
N ALA A 822 41.18 31.66 -6.99
CA ALA A 822 41.33 32.98 -6.36
C ALA A 822 42.79 33.47 -6.36
N ASN A 823 43.75 32.55 -6.43
CA ASN A 823 45.19 32.79 -6.51
C ASN A 823 45.75 32.80 -7.95
N LEU A 824 44.93 33.05 -8.98
CA LEU A 824 45.36 33.03 -10.39
C LEU A 824 46.61 33.89 -10.69
N SER A 825 46.73 35.05 -10.04
CA SER A 825 47.91 35.92 -10.17
C SER A 825 49.20 35.26 -9.65
N TRP A 826 49.11 34.42 -8.61
CA TRP A 826 50.26 33.68 -8.06
C TRP A 826 50.60 32.44 -8.87
N LEU A 827 49.63 31.86 -9.59
CA LEU A 827 49.87 30.72 -10.48
C LEU A 827 50.75 31.08 -11.68
N GLN A 828 50.86 32.36 -12.02
CA GLN A 828 51.77 32.88 -13.05
C GLN A 828 53.23 32.97 -12.57
N GLU A 829 53.47 32.90 -11.24
CA GLU A 829 54.80 33.00 -10.64
C GLU A 829 55.40 31.62 -10.32
N ALA A 830 56.72 31.60 -10.04
CA ALA A 830 57.43 30.42 -9.59
C ALA A 830 56.89 29.90 -8.24
N TRP A 831 56.98 28.58 -8.01
CA TRP A 831 56.60 27.96 -6.73
C TRP A 831 57.81 27.82 -5.80
N PRO A 832 57.69 28.05 -4.48
CA PRO A 832 56.48 28.48 -3.78
C PRO A 832 56.19 29.97 -3.96
N SER A 833 57.22 30.80 -4.19
CA SER A 833 57.10 32.22 -4.51
C SER A 833 58.33 32.71 -5.28
N LYS A 834 58.22 33.85 -5.94
CA LYS A 834 59.33 34.49 -6.68
C LYS A 834 60.53 34.88 -5.80
N ALA A 835 60.33 35.03 -4.50
CA ALA A 835 61.38 35.40 -3.54
C ALA A 835 62.13 34.19 -2.96
N ALA A 836 61.69 32.97 -3.25
CA ALA A 836 62.33 31.76 -2.75
C ALA A 836 63.68 31.52 -3.45
N LYS A 837 64.71 31.17 -2.67
CA LYS A 837 66.04 30.85 -3.19
C LYS A 837 66.02 29.63 -4.11
N HIS A 838 65.25 28.62 -3.72
CA HIS A 838 65.03 27.38 -4.44
C HIS A 838 63.57 27.39 -4.91
N GLN A 839 63.38 27.58 -6.22
CA GLN A 839 62.05 27.76 -6.80
C GLN A 839 61.86 26.87 -8.03
N LEU A 840 60.63 26.40 -8.20
CA LEU A 840 60.17 25.68 -9.38
C LEU A 840 59.78 26.69 -10.47
N LYS A 841 60.37 26.54 -11.66
CA LYS A 841 60.21 27.47 -12.79
C LYS A 841 58.77 27.54 -13.31
N HIS A 842 58.09 26.40 -13.41
CA HIS A 842 56.72 26.31 -13.93
C HIS A 842 55.81 25.55 -12.97
N ARG A 843 54.65 26.12 -12.63
CA ARG A 843 53.60 25.42 -11.87
C ARG A 843 52.80 24.43 -12.73
N ILE A 844 52.73 24.68 -14.03
CA ILE A 844 52.19 23.75 -15.04
C ILE A 844 53.25 22.68 -15.27
N ARG A 845 52.95 21.44 -14.87
CA ARG A 845 53.88 20.31 -14.91
C ARG A 845 53.67 19.45 -16.16
N LEU A 846 52.45 19.42 -16.68
CA LEU A 846 52.07 18.72 -17.89
C LEU A 846 50.87 19.43 -18.55
N PHE A 847 50.90 19.60 -19.87
CA PHE A 847 49.74 20.00 -20.68
C PHE A 847 49.86 19.37 -22.08
N ASP A 848 48.78 18.74 -22.56
CA ASP A 848 48.76 17.99 -23.82
C ASP A 848 49.90 16.94 -23.92
N GLY A 849 50.23 16.32 -22.78
CA GLY A 849 51.30 15.33 -22.68
C GLY A 849 52.73 15.88 -22.76
N LEU A 850 52.90 17.21 -22.87
CA LEU A 850 54.19 17.89 -22.92
C LEU A 850 54.50 18.63 -21.62
N SER A 851 55.79 18.76 -21.28
CA SER A 851 56.21 19.67 -20.20
C SER A 851 55.95 21.13 -20.60
N ALA A 852 55.88 22.05 -19.64
CA ALA A 852 55.64 23.47 -19.96
C ALA A 852 56.70 24.05 -20.91
N ASP A 853 57.98 23.69 -20.71
CA ASP A 853 59.08 24.13 -21.57
C ASP A 853 58.95 23.56 -23.00
N ASP A 854 58.66 22.26 -23.12
CA ASP A 854 58.48 21.60 -24.42
C ASP A 854 57.26 22.13 -25.17
N TYR A 855 56.17 22.40 -24.45
CA TYR A 855 54.95 22.95 -25.02
C TYR A 855 55.19 24.36 -25.57
N LEU A 856 55.84 25.23 -24.79
CA LEU A 856 56.18 26.60 -25.22
C LEU A 856 57.18 26.61 -26.37
N ALA A 857 58.15 25.70 -26.38
CA ALA A 857 59.08 25.53 -27.48
C ALA A 857 58.38 25.08 -28.78
N THR A 858 57.35 24.23 -28.66
CA THR A 858 56.61 23.67 -29.81
C THR A 858 55.56 24.63 -30.36
N HIS A 859 54.82 25.32 -29.48
CA HIS A 859 53.63 26.09 -29.85
C HIS A 859 53.80 27.62 -29.76
N GLY A 860 54.92 28.10 -29.20
CA GLY A 860 55.15 29.51 -28.90
C GLY A 860 54.21 30.07 -27.81
N GLY A 861 54.42 31.35 -27.47
CA GLY A 861 53.64 32.07 -26.46
C GLY A 861 54.37 32.24 -25.12
N THR A 862 53.66 32.78 -24.13
CA THR A 862 54.16 33.02 -22.78
C THR A 862 53.61 32.00 -21.77
N SER A 863 54.23 31.88 -20.60
CA SER A 863 53.69 31.08 -19.49
C SER A 863 52.26 31.49 -19.09
N SER A 864 51.91 32.77 -19.26
CA SER A 864 50.56 33.28 -19.01
C SER A 864 49.56 32.73 -20.02
N ASP A 865 49.92 32.73 -21.31
CA ASP A 865 49.07 32.18 -22.38
C ASP A 865 48.82 30.67 -22.17
N LEU A 866 49.87 29.94 -21.75
CA LEU A 866 49.75 28.52 -21.41
C LEU A 866 48.81 28.30 -20.21
N LEU A 867 48.92 29.11 -19.16
CA LEU A 867 48.02 29.02 -18.00
C LEU A 867 46.57 29.28 -18.39
N THR A 868 46.30 30.30 -19.21
CA THR A 868 44.96 30.58 -19.73
C THR A 868 44.40 29.41 -20.53
N LYS A 869 45.22 28.76 -21.38
CA LYS A 869 44.82 27.54 -22.12
C LYS A 869 44.50 26.38 -21.18
N VAL A 870 45.36 26.10 -20.19
CA VAL A 870 45.13 25.05 -19.19
C VAL A 870 43.83 25.30 -18.41
N CYS A 871 43.61 26.53 -17.91
CA CYS A 871 42.39 26.89 -17.20
C CYS A 871 41.14 26.77 -18.09
N SER A 872 41.22 27.16 -19.36
CA SER A 872 40.11 27.02 -20.31
C SER A 872 39.76 25.55 -20.54
N GLU A 873 40.76 24.70 -20.79
CA GLU A 873 40.58 23.26 -20.99
C GLU A 873 40.00 22.59 -19.74
N LEU A 874 40.52 22.90 -18.55
CA LEU A 874 39.96 22.42 -17.29
C LEU A 874 38.51 22.89 -17.10
N SER A 875 38.19 24.13 -17.46
CA SER A 875 36.82 24.65 -17.39
C SER A 875 35.86 23.90 -18.32
N GLN A 876 36.31 23.51 -19.51
CA GLN A 876 35.50 22.72 -20.44
C GLN A 876 35.26 21.31 -19.90
N ARG A 877 36.31 20.68 -19.35
CA ARG A 877 36.23 19.33 -18.75
C ARG A 877 35.35 19.30 -17.51
N ILE A 878 35.48 20.28 -16.60
CA ILE A 878 34.64 20.39 -15.40
C ILE A 878 33.16 20.57 -15.79
N ARG A 879 32.86 21.42 -16.78
CA ARG A 879 31.49 21.64 -17.28
C ARG A 879 30.87 20.44 -18.00
N SER A 880 31.69 19.53 -18.52
CA SER A 880 31.20 18.38 -19.29
C SER A 880 30.65 17.29 -18.37
N ASN A 881 29.40 16.88 -18.59
CA ASN A 881 28.80 15.74 -17.88
C ASN A 881 29.41 14.39 -18.28
N ALA A 882 30.15 14.32 -19.40
CA ALA A 882 30.84 13.10 -19.84
C ALA A 882 32.18 12.88 -19.11
N VAL A 883 32.70 13.91 -18.44
CA VAL A 883 33.96 13.87 -17.71
C VAL A 883 33.66 13.59 -16.23
N SER A 884 34.26 12.53 -15.70
CA SER A 884 34.16 12.19 -14.27
C SER A 884 34.97 13.18 -13.42
N LYS A 885 34.46 13.50 -12.22
CA LYS A 885 35.15 14.38 -11.27
C LYS A 885 35.49 13.58 -10.02
N GLU A 886 36.69 13.78 -9.51
CA GLU A 886 37.17 13.04 -8.35
C GLU A 886 37.98 13.95 -7.42
N ILE A 887 37.85 13.72 -6.12
CA ILE A 887 38.69 14.33 -5.09
C ILE A 887 39.68 13.26 -4.61
N TRP A 888 40.96 13.60 -4.59
CA TRP A 888 42.03 12.73 -4.10
C TRP A 888 42.57 13.30 -2.78
N ILE A 889 42.51 12.51 -1.72
CA ILE A 889 43.22 12.81 -0.46
C ILE A 889 44.48 11.96 -0.45
N VAL A 890 45.65 12.59 -0.35
CA VAL A 890 46.96 11.92 -0.30
C VAL A 890 47.58 12.19 1.06
N ALA A 891 47.54 11.19 1.93
CA ALA A 891 47.95 11.28 3.32
C ALA A 891 49.18 10.40 3.59
N GLY A 892 50.36 11.00 3.58
CA GLY A 892 51.61 10.32 3.90
C GLY A 892 51.92 10.35 5.38
N ARG A 893 52.45 9.25 5.95
CA ARG A 893 52.89 9.17 7.37
C ARG A 893 51.87 9.65 8.42
N SER A 894 50.60 9.73 8.06
CA SER A 894 49.50 10.26 8.89
C SER A 894 48.45 9.19 9.16
N PHE A 895 48.21 8.28 8.20
CA PHE A 895 47.21 7.23 8.29
C PHE A 895 47.73 5.92 7.68
N SER A 896 47.43 4.77 8.30
CA SER A 896 47.73 3.42 7.78
C SER A 896 46.46 2.65 7.42
N LEU A 897 46.43 2.10 6.21
CA LEU A 897 45.32 1.31 5.68
C LEU A 897 45.23 -0.08 6.33
N SER A 898 46.37 -0.76 6.48
CA SER A 898 46.43 -2.09 7.12
C SER A 898 46.00 -2.04 8.58
N HIS A 899 46.42 -1.01 9.33
CA HIS A 899 45.95 -0.78 10.70
C HIS A 899 44.44 -0.51 10.73
N PHE A 900 43.92 0.32 9.82
CA PHE A 900 42.50 0.63 9.74
C PHE A 900 41.64 -0.63 9.55
N PHE A 901 41.94 -1.46 8.54
CA PHE A 901 41.17 -2.67 8.30
C PHE A 901 41.30 -3.71 9.43
N THR A 902 42.47 -3.80 10.06
CA THR A 902 42.68 -4.70 11.20
C THR A 902 41.83 -4.29 12.40
N GLU A 903 41.78 -3.00 12.72
CA GLU A 903 40.94 -2.47 13.81
C GLU A 903 39.46 -2.60 13.48
N MET A 904 39.03 -2.26 12.26
CA MET A 904 37.62 -2.37 11.87
C MET A 904 37.13 -3.83 11.87
N GLY A 905 38.01 -4.80 11.59
CA GLY A 905 37.71 -6.22 11.71
C GLY A 905 37.39 -6.70 13.14
N LYS A 906 37.66 -5.89 14.18
CA LYS A 906 37.28 -6.17 15.57
C LYS A 906 35.82 -5.81 15.88
N GLY A 907 35.09 -5.23 14.93
CA GLY A 907 33.68 -4.88 15.06
C GLY A 907 33.43 -3.91 16.22
N PRO A 908 32.51 -4.23 17.16
CA PRO A 908 32.24 -3.38 18.33
C PRO A 908 33.46 -3.09 19.22
N ASN A 909 34.53 -3.88 19.13
CA ASN A 909 35.75 -3.74 19.91
C ASN A 909 36.87 -2.96 19.16
N ALA A 910 36.56 -2.37 18.01
CA ALA A 910 37.50 -1.52 17.27
C ALA A 910 37.93 -0.30 18.09
N ALA A 911 39.17 0.17 17.90
CA ALA A 911 39.65 1.40 18.54
C ALA A 911 38.71 2.60 18.23
N PRO A 912 38.26 3.38 19.25
CA PRO A 912 37.34 4.49 19.04
C PRO A 912 37.81 5.51 17.99
N GLU A 913 39.10 5.79 17.93
CA GLU A 913 39.70 6.73 16.97
C GLU A 913 39.62 6.21 15.53
N THR A 914 39.65 4.89 15.33
CA THR A 914 39.44 4.26 14.01
C THR A 914 37.98 4.32 13.60
N VAL A 915 37.05 4.10 14.53
CA VAL A 915 35.60 4.23 14.27
C VAL A 915 35.26 5.66 13.86
N GLN A 916 35.84 6.66 14.53
CA GLN A 916 35.72 8.07 14.15
C GLN A 916 36.24 8.31 12.72
N SER A 917 37.38 7.72 12.33
CA SER A 917 37.90 7.82 10.97
C SER A 917 36.94 7.25 9.94
N TYR A 918 36.36 6.08 10.22
CA TYR A 918 35.36 5.46 9.35
C TYR A 918 34.14 6.37 9.16
N GLN A 919 33.61 6.95 10.24
CA GLN A 919 32.47 7.89 10.18
C GLN A 919 32.79 9.13 9.36
N LEU A 920 33.98 9.69 9.55
CA LEU A 920 34.44 10.87 8.84
C LEU A 920 34.58 10.61 7.33
N ILE A 921 35.25 9.52 6.95
CA ILE A 921 35.44 9.11 5.55
C ILE A 921 34.09 8.82 4.89
N ASP A 922 33.19 8.10 5.56
CA ASP A 922 31.86 7.81 5.02
C ASP A 922 31.02 9.07 4.79
N SER A 923 31.09 10.04 5.73
CA SER A 923 30.46 11.35 5.56
C SER A 923 31.01 12.08 4.33
N TRP A 924 32.33 12.06 4.12
CA TRP A 924 32.93 12.71 2.97
C TRP A 924 32.57 12.06 1.65
N ARG A 925 32.56 10.73 1.61
CA ARG A 925 32.12 9.97 0.43
C ARG A 925 30.66 10.28 0.09
N THR A 926 29.79 10.33 1.10
CA THR A 926 28.37 10.64 0.92
C THR A 926 28.19 12.05 0.37
N SER A 927 28.81 13.06 1.00
CA SER A 927 28.72 14.46 0.55
C SER A 927 29.29 14.67 -0.85
N ALA A 928 30.41 14.02 -1.21
CA ALA A 928 30.95 14.10 -2.57
C ALA A 928 30.02 13.43 -3.59
N SER A 929 29.48 12.26 -3.25
CA SER A 929 28.58 11.49 -4.12
C SER A 929 27.25 12.19 -4.38
N GLU A 930 26.75 13.02 -3.46
CA GLU A 930 25.55 13.86 -3.66
C GLU A 930 25.71 14.86 -4.82
N PHE A 931 26.95 15.20 -5.16
CA PHE A 931 27.32 16.09 -6.25
C PHE A 931 27.90 15.36 -7.47
N ASP A 932 27.75 14.02 -7.56
CA ASP A 932 28.37 13.18 -8.60
C ASP A 932 29.90 13.29 -8.66
N ILE A 933 30.53 13.47 -7.50
CA ILE A 933 31.99 13.54 -7.34
C ILE A 933 32.49 12.31 -6.58
N GLY A 934 33.45 11.60 -7.18
CA GLY A 934 34.12 10.49 -6.51
C GLY A 934 35.11 10.97 -5.45
N LEU A 935 35.34 10.17 -4.41
CA LEU A 935 36.39 10.39 -3.42
C LEU A 935 37.34 9.19 -3.41
N ARG A 936 38.64 9.47 -3.51
CA ARG A 936 39.70 8.47 -3.39
C ARG A 936 40.75 8.90 -2.37
N ILE A 937 41.16 7.98 -1.52
CA ILE A 937 42.09 8.24 -0.42
C ILE A 937 43.32 7.35 -0.58
N PHE A 938 44.47 7.99 -0.79
CA PHE A 938 45.78 7.34 -0.84
C PHE A 938 46.50 7.55 0.49
N VAL A 939 46.86 6.45 1.14
CA VAL A 939 47.49 6.45 2.47
C VAL A 939 48.66 5.47 2.50
N ALA A 940 49.47 5.50 3.56
CA ALA A 940 50.45 4.46 3.79
C ALA A 940 49.73 3.10 3.94
N ASP A 941 50.30 2.05 3.38
CA ASP A 941 49.79 0.68 3.54
C ASP A 941 49.99 0.18 4.97
#